data_AF-A0AAW7YYC1-F1
#
_entry.id   AF-A0AAW7YYC1-F1
#
_cell.length_a   1.000
_cell.length_b   1.000
_cell.length_c   1.000
_cell.angle_alpha   90.00
_cell.angle_beta   90.00
_cell.angle_gamma   90.00
#
_symmetry.space_group_name_H-M   'P 1'
#
loop_
_entity.id
_entity.type
_entity.pdbx_description
1 polymer ?
#
loop_
_entity_poly.entity_id
_entity_poly.type
_entity_poly.pdbx_seq_one_letter_code
_entity_poly.pdbx_strand_id
1 'polypeptide(L)'
;MATDGKQLSNPFSTGSGGARFEANIQATFVTLMLSGGYAPCLPSWPIAEIKLQGKVAGYDTDDLIVFVENLVNNERRRLLGQVKNSIAITVKSKLFAEVIHAAWNDFNNPDVFTKGKDVIALITGPINATDTDGVNGLLEHARHTRDADEFLTQVDRAHFCSDNVRNKLIAFKAQLKVANKGSDVDEQDLYDFLKHFHLLGYDLAKKGSVISSLLNSHIAQFNKDIPDKIWYQIVNEVQDFNQYAGTITLNNLPDDLVEHFREREITHIPKELAKKEIKNDDEVQPVATDWNQHVSAQKLAVANLIGSWKESNEADIAIVTQIVGEDYSNWIVDLRETLQVHDCPLSYKNGLWNFKDRLKSWQELGGRLFDNHLDTFKAVALEVLRIEDPSFELPSEERYAAAIHGKVLPHSVNLREGLTESLALIGCRATSLINCTQGKADAIAALSVRELFEESDWVRWGSLNSLLPILSEACPDEFLSAVENAIDSTPSPFDSLFEQGDTGAFGRNYITGLLWALEGIAWEETYLSRTAVVLAEIASHDPGGNWANRPGNSLTDIFLPWLPHTLASIEKRQAALKTICAEQPEVGWQLLESLLPNQHSTTSGTHKPSWRETVPDEWGKGVTNNEYWEQSRFCAELIVEQAGFDIVKLTSLARNYDHLPPPASEMLRDKLASDHCLKLSEEERLPLWGALCKLIAHHRRFPDAKWSLGDDSLLPIEEITSQLAPQRPSLLNKRLFSDADAYFYEGDGDWQVEQEKLFQIRKAAIGDILGEGGLPQVLEFTRTVINAHLVGDVLADMDQSEFDKELLPGLLDMADQKLWSFVAAYAWRRRFMGSWQWFDEINKVGWEPKQIALLLCALPFERNAWDRAAQLLGENENEYWNNTSANTYQTEDDTEYALGKLLEFGRPNAAVEGFARDLYKKKDINPELACDALLALVKTEEPTGRIDSYHITKIIKALQENTATDQDKLFHIEWAYVSLLDRHSDGSPITLENRLASDPGFFCELIQLIYRAKDAEPEEPSEQRRNMASNAYHLLSSWRVVPGTRADGEFEPDAFTGWLTDMEEIVNASGHYDVAMIQLGDVLVNSPEGPDGLWIHPVIAEAMNKRERSSLRDGYSTGIYNSRGVHTVDPEAKPERALAEKYRQRADHVENAGYHRLATTLRGVADSYNREAERIISRGGVPH
;
A
#
# COMPACT_ATOMS: atom_id res chain seq x y z
N MET A 1 12.59 -29.55 -49.85
CA MET A 1 11.26 -29.22 -49.30
C MET A 1 11.45 -28.12 -48.28
N ALA A 2 10.57 -27.13 -48.26
CA ALA A 2 10.40 -26.19 -47.16
C ALA A 2 8.89 -25.91 -47.13
N THR A 3 8.26 -26.01 -45.96
CA THR A 3 6.79 -26.01 -45.80
C THR A 3 6.27 -24.64 -45.37
N ASP A 4 5.08 -24.28 -45.83
CA ASP A 4 4.41 -23.03 -45.48
C ASP A 4 4.09 -22.98 -43.97
N GLY A 5 4.86 -22.19 -43.22
CA GLY A 5 4.51 -21.77 -41.86
C GLY A 5 3.46 -20.66 -41.92
N LYS A 6 2.25 -20.91 -41.38
CA LYS A 6 1.25 -19.84 -41.20
C LYS A 6 1.73 -18.87 -40.13
N GLN A 7 1.75 -17.56 -40.45
CA GLN A 7 2.00 -16.53 -39.44
C GLN A 7 0.91 -16.59 -38.35
N LEU A 8 1.34 -16.74 -37.10
CA LEU A 8 0.46 -16.61 -35.93
C LEU A 8 -0.01 -15.15 -35.80
N SER A 9 -1.29 -14.97 -35.50
CA SER A 9 -1.91 -13.66 -35.32
C SER A 9 -1.82 -13.21 -33.86
N ASN A 10 -1.58 -11.91 -33.63
CA ASN A 10 -1.45 -11.32 -32.29
C ASN A 10 -2.68 -11.68 -31.40
N PRO A 11 -2.48 -12.12 -30.14
CA PRO A 11 -3.56 -12.37 -29.16
C PRO A 11 -4.59 -11.23 -29.04
N PHE A 12 -4.19 -9.97 -29.18
CA PHE A 12 -5.10 -8.82 -29.16
C PHE A 12 -6.04 -8.81 -30.38
N SER A 13 -5.55 -9.24 -31.55
CA SER A 13 -6.32 -9.32 -32.79
C SER A 13 -7.22 -10.56 -32.86
N THR A 14 -6.84 -11.67 -32.20
CA THR A 14 -7.66 -12.88 -32.12
C THR A 14 -8.68 -12.85 -30.98
N GLY A 15 -8.40 -12.11 -29.90
CA GLY A 15 -9.32 -11.87 -28.78
C GLY A 15 -10.25 -10.66 -28.94
N SER A 16 -10.57 -10.25 -30.18
CA SER A 16 -11.47 -9.12 -30.50
C SER A 16 -11.12 -7.75 -29.87
N GLY A 17 -9.86 -7.54 -29.46
CA GLY A 17 -9.43 -6.32 -28.76
C GLY A 17 -9.65 -5.03 -29.55
N GLY A 18 -9.60 -5.10 -30.89
CA GLY A 18 -9.92 -3.97 -31.77
C GLY A 18 -11.39 -3.53 -31.69
N ALA A 19 -12.33 -4.48 -31.73
CA ALA A 19 -13.76 -4.19 -31.60
C ALA A 19 -14.13 -3.74 -30.18
N ARG A 20 -13.44 -4.24 -29.15
CA ARG A 20 -13.59 -3.73 -27.78
C ARG A 20 -13.11 -2.29 -27.64
N PHE A 21 -12.00 -1.94 -28.29
CA PHE A 21 -11.52 -0.55 -28.33
C PHE A 21 -12.52 0.35 -29.07
N GLU A 22 -13.05 -0.08 -30.22
CA GLU A 22 -14.11 0.62 -30.96
C GLU A 22 -15.34 0.90 -30.08
N ALA A 23 -15.89 -0.11 -29.40
CA ALA A 23 -17.03 0.04 -28.51
C ALA A 23 -16.74 1.00 -27.33
N ASN A 24 -15.54 0.96 -26.74
CA ASN A 24 -15.14 1.90 -25.68
C ASN A 24 -15.08 3.36 -26.20
N ILE A 25 -14.64 3.58 -27.44
CA ILE A 25 -14.65 4.91 -28.07
C ILE A 25 -16.08 5.37 -28.32
N GLN A 26 -16.92 4.53 -28.93
CA GLN A 26 -18.33 4.84 -29.20
C GLN A 26 -19.08 5.18 -27.88
N ALA A 27 -18.85 4.40 -26.81
CA ALA A 27 -19.39 4.65 -25.46
C ALA A 27 -18.90 5.95 -24.83
N THR A 28 -17.70 6.44 -25.16
CA THR A 28 -17.22 7.75 -24.71
C THR A 28 -18.08 8.88 -25.26
N PHE A 29 -18.43 8.84 -26.55
CA PHE A 29 -19.30 9.85 -27.16
C PHE A 29 -20.76 9.74 -26.67
N VAL A 30 -21.27 8.53 -26.41
CA VAL A 30 -22.61 8.36 -25.80
C VAL A 30 -22.63 8.87 -24.36
N THR A 31 -21.56 8.67 -23.57
CA THR A 31 -21.43 9.26 -22.22
C THR A 31 -21.46 10.79 -22.29
N LEU A 32 -20.74 11.40 -23.24
CA LEU A 32 -20.79 12.85 -23.47
C LEU A 32 -22.18 13.33 -23.93
N MET A 33 -22.91 12.54 -24.72
CA MET A 33 -24.29 12.87 -25.11
C MET A 33 -25.24 12.84 -23.90
N LEU A 34 -25.10 11.84 -23.04
CA LEU A 34 -25.91 11.68 -21.82
C LEU A 34 -25.63 12.77 -20.78
N SER A 35 -24.36 13.17 -20.59
CA SER A 35 -23.95 14.20 -19.63
C SER A 35 -24.10 15.66 -20.11
N GLY A 36 -24.57 15.88 -21.34
CA GLY A 36 -24.60 17.22 -21.96
C GLY A 36 -23.23 17.77 -22.35
N GLY A 37 -22.20 16.92 -22.39
CA GLY A 37 -20.85 17.24 -22.86
C GLY A 37 -20.74 17.47 -24.37
N TYR A 38 -19.53 17.79 -24.81
CA TYR A 38 -19.25 18.24 -26.18
C TYR A 38 -18.31 17.29 -26.91
N ALA A 39 -18.56 17.08 -28.21
CA ALA A 39 -17.66 16.31 -29.07
C ALA A 39 -16.35 17.08 -29.34
N PRO A 40 -15.16 16.43 -29.27
CA PRO A 40 -13.91 17.05 -29.67
C PRO A 40 -13.92 17.48 -31.15
N CYS A 41 -13.04 18.43 -31.50
CA CYS A 41 -12.85 18.99 -32.84
C CYS A 41 -14.06 19.77 -33.43
N LEU A 42 -15.21 19.76 -32.76
CA LEU A 42 -16.41 20.51 -33.12
C LEU A 42 -16.63 21.70 -32.14
N PRO A 43 -17.50 22.67 -32.47
CA PRO A 43 -17.94 23.67 -31.51
C PRO A 43 -18.62 23.04 -30.28
N SER A 44 -18.62 23.75 -29.15
CA SER A 44 -19.29 23.35 -27.91
C SER A 44 -20.82 23.43 -28.01
N TRP A 45 -21.37 22.56 -28.85
CA TRP A 45 -22.79 22.32 -29.07
C TRP A 45 -23.10 20.89 -28.60
N PRO A 46 -24.28 20.63 -28.00
CA PRO A 46 -24.63 19.31 -27.51
C PRO A 46 -24.65 18.29 -28.66
N ILE A 47 -24.24 17.06 -28.35
CA ILE A 47 -24.41 15.92 -29.26
C ILE A 47 -25.92 15.61 -29.35
N ALA A 48 -26.45 15.55 -30.56
CA ALA A 48 -27.88 15.35 -30.83
C ALA A 48 -28.18 13.96 -31.40
N GLU A 49 -27.21 13.34 -32.08
CA GLU A 49 -27.34 12.05 -32.75
C GLU A 49 -25.94 11.41 -32.89
N ILE A 50 -25.85 10.10 -32.63
CA ILE A 50 -24.65 9.30 -32.87
C ILE A 50 -25.04 8.12 -33.76
N LYS A 51 -24.30 7.85 -34.83
CA LYS A 51 -24.55 6.72 -35.74
C LYS A 51 -23.34 5.81 -35.81
N LEU A 52 -23.58 4.52 -35.61
CA LEU A 52 -22.55 3.48 -35.66
C LEU A 52 -22.60 2.79 -37.03
N GLN A 53 -21.45 2.39 -37.57
CA GLN A 53 -21.34 1.74 -38.90
C GLN A 53 -21.99 2.55 -40.04
N GLY A 54 -21.54 3.81 -40.19
CA GLY A 54 -22.06 4.81 -41.13
C GLY A 54 -22.09 4.39 -42.61
N LYS A 55 -21.42 3.30 -43.00
CA LYS A 55 -21.38 2.77 -44.37
C LYS A 55 -22.78 2.49 -44.96
N VAL A 56 -23.73 2.07 -44.13
CA VAL A 56 -25.13 1.83 -44.54
C VAL A 56 -25.84 3.14 -44.95
N ALA A 57 -25.37 4.28 -44.44
CA ALA A 57 -25.88 5.62 -44.74
C ALA A 57 -25.05 6.38 -45.82
N GLY A 58 -24.11 5.70 -46.50
CA GLY A 58 -23.35 6.26 -47.62
C GLY A 58 -22.04 7.00 -47.27
N TYR A 59 -21.56 6.86 -46.04
CA TYR A 59 -20.24 7.35 -45.61
C TYR A 59 -19.18 6.28 -45.88
N ASP A 60 -18.01 6.65 -46.43
CA ASP A 60 -16.90 5.70 -46.56
C ASP A 60 -16.18 5.48 -45.22
N THR A 61 -16.04 6.55 -44.42
CA THR A 61 -15.56 6.59 -43.04
C THR A 61 -16.67 6.15 -42.09
N ASP A 62 -16.59 4.94 -41.53
CA ASP A 62 -17.77 4.22 -41.05
C ASP A 62 -17.87 3.93 -39.55
N ASP A 63 -16.78 3.80 -38.78
CA ASP A 63 -16.88 3.28 -37.41
C ASP A 63 -17.75 4.14 -36.45
N LEU A 64 -17.78 5.47 -36.61
CA LEU A 64 -18.53 6.39 -35.74
C LEU A 64 -18.85 7.73 -36.43
N ILE A 65 -20.13 8.10 -36.57
CA ILE A 65 -20.55 9.45 -37.00
C ILE A 65 -21.23 10.18 -35.82
N VAL A 66 -20.79 11.40 -35.51
CA VAL A 66 -21.35 12.20 -34.41
C VAL A 66 -21.92 13.51 -34.95
N PHE A 67 -23.17 13.82 -34.60
CA PHE A 67 -23.84 15.06 -34.98
C PHE A 67 -24.03 15.94 -33.74
N VAL A 68 -23.57 17.19 -33.83
CA VAL A 68 -23.86 18.23 -32.82
C VAL A 68 -24.82 19.26 -33.39
N GLU A 69 -25.71 19.81 -32.55
CA GLU A 69 -26.74 20.77 -32.99
C GLU A 69 -26.75 22.04 -32.12
N ASN A 70 -26.69 23.21 -32.76
CA ASN A 70 -26.78 24.50 -32.09
C ASN A 70 -28.23 24.83 -31.74
N LEU A 71 -28.58 24.79 -30.45
CA LEU A 71 -29.92 25.05 -29.92
C LEU A 71 -30.49 26.46 -30.21
N VAL A 72 -29.70 27.39 -30.73
CA VAL A 72 -30.11 28.78 -31.02
C VAL A 72 -30.50 28.99 -32.49
N ASN A 73 -29.88 28.27 -33.43
CA ASN A 73 -30.10 28.44 -34.88
C ASN A 73 -30.36 27.12 -35.64
N ASN A 74 -30.39 25.98 -34.95
CA ASN A 74 -30.54 24.62 -35.46
C ASN A 74 -29.50 24.25 -36.54
N GLU A 75 -28.31 24.86 -36.48
CA GLU A 75 -27.18 24.47 -37.31
C GLU A 75 -26.58 23.16 -36.79
N ARG A 76 -26.57 22.12 -37.63
CA ARG A 76 -25.89 20.86 -37.38
C ARG A 76 -24.47 20.84 -37.95
N ARG A 77 -23.57 20.13 -37.28
CA ARG A 77 -22.21 19.78 -37.75
C ARG A 77 -21.92 18.31 -37.46
N ARG A 78 -21.00 17.72 -38.22
CA ARG A 78 -20.68 16.29 -38.24
C ARG A 78 -19.20 16.06 -37.91
N LEU A 79 -18.91 15.05 -37.10
CA LEU A 79 -17.59 14.41 -37.00
C LEU A 79 -17.70 13.00 -37.60
N LEU A 80 -16.86 12.71 -38.58
CA LEU A 80 -16.75 11.40 -39.24
C LEU A 80 -15.52 10.70 -38.64
N GLY A 81 -15.75 9.71 -37.79
CA GLY A 81 -14.73 9.04 -36.99
C GLY A 81 -14.39 7.65 -37.53
N GLN A 82 -13.10 7.42 -37.80
CA GLN A 82 -12.54 6.09 -38.01
C GLN A 82 -11.73 5.68 -36.77
N VAL A 83 -12.08 4.58 -36.13
CA VAL A 83 -11.43 4.04 -34.94
C VAL A 83 -10.52 2.88 -35.31
N LYS A 84 -9.22 3.00 -35.03
CA LYS A 84 -8.22 1.94 -35.26
C LYS A 84 -7.22 1.92 -34.10
N ASN A 85 -7.26 0.89 -33.25
CA ASN A 85 -6.49 0.79 -31.99
C ASN A 85 -4.97 1.04 -32.14
N SER A 86 -4.38 0.73 -33.29
CA SER A 86 -3.02 1.15 -33.64
C SER A 86 -2.89 1.31 -35.15
N ILE A 87 -2.19 2.35 -35.60
CA ILE A 87 -1.99 2.66 -37.01
C ILE A 87 -0.65 3.38 -37.21
N ALA A 88 0.15 2.91 -38.17
CA ALA A 88 1.42 3.54 -38.51
C ALA A 88 1.23 4.54 -39.65
N ILE A 89 1.58 5.81 -39.44
CA ILE A 89 1.31 6.89 -40.42
C ILE A 89 2.52 7.04 -41.34
N THR A 90 2.55 6.22 -42.41
CA THR A 90 3.67 6.15 -43.37
C THR A 90 3.20 5.87 -44.81
N VAL A 91 4.06 6.18 -45.78
CA VAL A 91 3.86 5.90 -47.22
C VAL A 91 3.59 4.40 -47.51
N LYS A 92 4.08 3.48 -46.68
CA LYS A 92 3.97 2.02 -46.90
C LYS A 92 2.79 1.37 -46.16
N SER A 93 2.06 2.12 -45.33
CA SER A 93 1.01 1.60 -44.46
C SER A 93 -0.31 1.43 -45.22
N LYS A 94 -0.70 0.17 -45.46
CA LYS A 94 -1.98 -0.16 -46.13
C LYS A 94 -3.20 0.34 -45.33
N LEU A 95 -3.19 0.13 -44.02
CA LEU A 95 -4.27 0.59 -43.13
C LEU A 95 -4.42 2.13 -43.18
N PHE A 96 -3.30 2.87 -43.23
CA PHE A 96 -3.35 4.33 -43.40
C PHE A 96 -3.83 4.74 -44.79
N ALA A 97 -3.47 4.01 -45.85
CA ALA A 97 -4.00 4.24 -47.19
C ALA A 97 -5.52 4.00 -47.26
N GLU A 98 -6.03 2.97 -46.58
CA GLU A 98 -7.47 2.67 -46.48
C GLU A 98 -8.23 3.80 -45.75
N VAL A 99 -7.76 4.24 -44.58
CA VAL A 99 -8.37 5.37 -43.83
C VAL A 99 -8.33 6.67 -44.63
N ILE A 100 -7.20 7.01 -45.25
CA ILE A 100 -7.09 8.27 -46.03
C ILE A 100 -7.93 8.22 -47.31
N HIS A 101 -8.08 7.06 -47.94
CA HIS A 101 -8.97 6.91 -49.10
C HIS A 101 -10.45 7.12 -48.71
N ALA A 102 -10.90 6.53 -47.60
CA ALA A 102 -12.25 6.73 -47.08
C ALA A 102 -12.51 8.21 -46.73
N ALA A 103 -11.62 8.81 -45.93
CA ALA A 103 -11.69 10.21 -45.55
C ALA A 103 -11.68 11.16 -46.76
N TRP A 104 -10.88 10.86 -47.79
CA TRP A 104 -10.79 11.67 -49.01
C TRP A 104 -12.05 11.58 -49.88
N ASN A 105 -12.70 10.41 -49.92
CA ASN A 105 -13.96 10.23 -50.65
C ASN A 105 -15.09 11.01 -49.96
N ASP A 106 -15.22 10.89 -48.63
CA ASP A 106 -16.21 11.66 -47.86
C ASP A 106 -15.97 13.16 -47.96
N PHE A 107 -14.73 13.64 -47.77
CA PHE A 107 -14.36 15.06 -47.84
C PHE A 107 -14.77 15.75 -49.16
N ASN A 108 -14.83 14.98 -50.25
CA ASN A 108 -15.21 15.46 -51.58
C ASN A 108 -16.64 15.07 -51.99
N ASN A 109 -17.42 14.45 -51.09
CA ASN A 109 -18.82 14.10 -51.29
C ASN A 109 -19.73 15.09 -50.51
N PRO A 110 -20.37 16.06 -51.19
CA PRO A 110 -21.12 17.14 -50.55
C PRO A 110 -22.42 16.68 -49.86
N ASP A 111 -22.90 15.46 -50.11
CA ASP A 111 -24.08 14.92 -49.43
C ASP A 111 -23.75 14.48 -47.99
N VAL A 112 -22.52 13.96 -47.77
CA VAL A 112 -22.04 13.46 -46.47
C VAL A 112 -21.16 14.44 -45.70
N PHE A 113 -20.44 15.35 -46.38
CA PHE A 113 -19.46 16.23 -45.75
C PHE A 113 -19.55 17.70 -46.19
N THR A 114 -19.58 18.61 -45.22
CA THR A 114 -19.62 20.06 -45.43
C THR A 114 -18.26 20.71 -45.13
N LYS A 115 -17.44 20.94 -46.17
CA LYS A 115 -16.16 21.70 -46.06
C LYS A 115 -16.40 23.04 -45.33
N GLY A 116 -15.58 23.35 -44.32
CA GLY A 116 -15.69 24.53 -43.46
C GLY A 116 -16.60 24.38 -42.23
N LYS A 117 -17.25 23.23 -42.05
CA LYS A 117 -18.19 22.99 -40.92
C LYS A 117 -18.00 21.65 -40.22
N ASP A 118 -17.91 20.59 -41.02
CA ASP A 118 -17.77 19.20 -40.58
C ASP A 118 -16.28 18.83 -40.46
N VAL A 119 -15.96 17.77 -39.73
CA VAL A 119 -14.58 17.29 -39.50
C VAL A 119 -14.47 15.78 -39.68
N ILE A 120 -13.26 15.30 -39.99
CA ILE A 120 -12.94 13.86 -40.06
C ILE A 120 -11.90 13.57 -38.99
N ALA A 121 -12.04 12.49 -38.23
CA ALA A 121 -11.15 12.14 -37.12
C ALA A 121 -10.67 10.69 -37.22
N LEU A 122 -9.35 10.51 -37.25
CA LEU A 122 -8.72 9.21 -37.00
C LEU A 122 -8.50 9.06 -35.48
N ILE A 123 -9.23 8.12 -34.89
CA ILE A 123 -9.21 7.83 -33.45
C ILE A 123 -8.39 6.55 -33.22
N THR A 124 -7.40 6.61 -32.34
CA THR A 124 -6.42 5.52 -32.14
C THR A 124 -6.02 5.36 -30.69
N GLY A 125 -5.51 4.17 -30.35
CA GLY A 125 -4.78 3.95 -29.11
C GLY A 125 -3.48 4.78 -29.06
N PRO A 126 -2.76 4.76 -27.91
CA PRO A 126 -1.53 5.54 -27.72
C PRO A 126 -0.52 5.32 -28.85
N ILE A 127 -0.22 6.39 -29.57
CA ILE A 127 0.72 6.43 -30.69
C ILE A 127 2.12 6.71 -30.12
N ASN A 128 3.19 6.36 -30.85
CA ASN A 128 4.53 6.84 -30.50
C ASN A 128 4.62 8.38 -30.62
N ALA A 129 5.49 9.01 -29.83
CA ALA A 129 5.63 10.47 -29.81
C ALA A 129 5.97 11.05 -31.19
N THR A 130 6.91 10.42 -31.91
CA THR A 130 7.37 10.84 -33.25
C THR A 130 6.23 10.97 -34.28
N ASP A 131 5.28 10.04 -34.25
CA ASP A 131 4.07 10.05 -35.09
C ASP A 131 3.05 11.07 -34.57
N THR A 132 2.89 11.19 -33.25
CA THR A 132 1.97 12.15 -32.61
C THR A 132 2.36 13.59 -32.93
N ASP A 133 3.60 13.98 -32.61
CA ASP A 133 4.10 15.34 -32.78
C ASP A 133 4.21 15.72 -34.26
N GLY A 134 4.68 14.77 -35.10
CA GLY A 134 4.80 14.96 -36.54
C GLY A 134 3.47 15.16 -37.26
N VAL A 135 2.39 14.50 -36.82
CA VAL A 135 1.07 14.64 -37.44
C VAL A 135 0.27 15.78 -36.82
N ASN A 136 0.24 15.91 -35.49
CA ASN A 136 -0.46 17.02 -34.84
C ASN A 136 0.15 18.37 -35.23
N GLY A 137 1.49 18.48 -35.29
CA GLY A 137 2.16 19.67 -35.81
C GLY A 137 1.73 20.01 -37.24
N LEU A 138 1.69 19.02 -38.14
CA LEU A 138 1.26 19.22 -39.52
C LEU A 138 -0.19 19.75 -39.63
N LEU A 139 -1.10 19.15 -38.89
CA LEU A 139 -2.53 19.48 -38.95
C LEU A 139 -2.83 20.83 -38.26
N GLU A 140 -2.13 21.15 -37.17
CA GLU A 140 -2.27 22.45 -36.50
C GLU A 140 -1.66 23.61 -37.31
N HIS A 141 -0.54 23.39 -38.03
CA HIS A 141 -0.06 24.37 -39.02
C HIS A 141 -1.13 24.62 -40.10
N ALA A 142 -1.78 23.58 -40.63
CA ALA A 142 -2.85 23.74 -41.63
C ALA A 142 -4.10 24.48 -41.09
N ARG A 143 -4.32 24.49 -39.77
CA ARG A 143 -5.39 25.27 -39.12
C ARG A 143 -5.07 26.75 -39.00
N HIS A 144 -3.82 27.07 -38.63
CA HIS A 144 -3.42 28.41 -38.18
C HIS A 144 -2.83 29.32 -39.27
N THR A 145 -2.44 28.79 -40.43
CA THR A 145 -2.05 29.62 -41.59
C THR A 145 -3.25 30.22 -42.32
N ARG A 146 -3.01 31.24 -43.15
CA ARG A 146 -4.03 31.93 -43.96
C ARG A 146 -4.47 31.09 -45.15
N ASP A 147 -3.53 30.56 -45.93
CA ASP A 147 -3.73 29.88 -47.20
C ASP A 147 -2.69 28.78 -47.45
N ALA A 148 -2.86 28.03 -48.54
CA ALA A 148 -1.98 26.92 -48.92
C ALA A 148 -0.53 27.36 -49.21
N ASP A 149 -0.36 28.55 -49.83
CA ASP A 149 0.96 29.15 -50.08
C ASP A 149 1.73 29.35 -48.76
N GLU A 150 1.08 29.95 -47.76
CA GLU A 150 1.68 30.16 -46.43
C GLU A 150 1.94 28.83 -45.71
N PHE A 151 0.99 27.88 -45.77
CA PHE A 151 1.13 26.55 -45.18
C PHE A 151 2.37 25.80 -45.70
N LEU A 152 2.49 25.66 -47.02
CA LEU A 152 3.60 24.93 -47.63
C LEU A 152 4.92 25.69 -47.44
N THR A 153 4.92 27.03 -47.54
CA THR A 153 6.11 27.85 -47.25
C THR A 153 6.59 27.70 -45.81
N GLN A 154 5.70 27.52 -44.83
CA GLN A 154 6.10 27.27 -43.44
C GLN A 154 6.62 25.83 -43.25
N VAL A 155 5.94 24.82 -43.81
CA VAL A 155 6.32 23.41 -43.64
C VAL A 155 7.64 23.07 -44.34
N ASP A 156 7.91 23.58 -45.54
CA ASP A 156 9.15 23.34 -46.28
C ASP A 156 10.35 24.13 -45.74
N ARG A 157 10.14 25.08 -44.83
CA ARG A 157 11.21 25.92 -44.27
C ARG A 157 12.03 25.16 -43.22
N ALA A 158 13.26 24.82 -43.60
CA ALA A 158 14.26 24.23 -42.69
C ALA A 158 14.40 25.04 -41.38
N HIS A 159 14.50 24.33 -40.26
CA HIS A 159 14.51 24.87 -38.88
C HIS A 159 13.24 25.62 -38.45
N PHE A 160 12.17 25.66 -39.25
CA PHE A 160 10.83 26.13 -38.82
C PHE A 160 9.87 24.96 -38.59
N CYS A 161 9.90 23.94 -39.45
CA CYS A 161 9.20 22.67 -39.26
C CYS A 161 10.18 21.49 -39.22
N SER A 162 9.95 20.56 -38.28
CA SER A 162 10.79 19.38 -38.09
C SER A 162 10.73 18.43 -39.28
N ASP A 163 11.78 17.63 -39.48
CA ASP A 163 11.80 16.61 -40.52
C ASP A 163 10.69 15.56 -40.32
N ASN A 164 10.21 15.35 -39.09
CA ASN A 164 9.04 14.52 -38.81
C ASN A 164 7.76 15.11 -39.45
N VAL A 165 7.48 16.41 -39.26
CA VAL A 165 6.32 17.09 -39.88
C VAL A 165 6.38 16.98 -41.41
N ARG A 166 7.55 17.25 -42.00
CA ARG A 166 7.77 17.11 -43.46
C ARG A 166 7.59 15.66 -43.94
N ASN A 167 8.11 14.66 -43.21
CA ASN A 167 7.92 13.25 -43.52
C ASN A 167 6.44 12.80 -43.43
N LYS A 168 5.64 13.39 -42.52
CA LYS A 168 4.20 13.14 -42.46
C LYS A 168 3.46 13.81 -43.62
N LEU A 169 3.82 15.03 -44.03
CA LEU A 169 3.25 15.65 -45.23
C LEU A 169 3.51 14.80 -46.49
N ILE A 170 4.70 14.20 -46.62
CA ILE A 170 5.03 13.26 -47.69
C ILE A 170 4.13 12.00 -47.61
N ALA A 171 3.87 11.47 -46.41
CA ALA A 171 2.96 10.33 -46.24
C ALA A 171 1.51 10.66 -46.63
N PHE A 172 0.98 11.83 -46.23
CA PHE A 172 -0.34 12.29 -46.64
C PHE A 172 -0.42 12.55 -48.16
N LYS A 173 0.52 13.31 -48.74
CA LYS A 173 0.60 13.54 -50.20
C LYS A 173 0.63 12.21 -50.98
N ALA A 174 1.35 11.20 -50.50
CA ALA A 174 1.42 9.90 -51.14
C ALA A 174 0.09 9.12 -51.12
N GLN A 175 -0.60 9.01 -49.97
CA GLN A 175 -1.88 8.28 -49.92
C GLN A 175 -3.01 9.05 -50.61
N LEU A 176 -3.03 10.38 -50.49
CA LEU A 176 -4.00 11.24 -51.18
C LEU A 176 -3.85 11.16 -52.71
N LYS A 177 -2.64 11.01 -53.25
CA LYS A 177 -2.42 10.72 -54.67
C LYS A 177 -3.04 9.39 -55.10
N VAL A 178 -2.94 8.35 -54.28
CA VAL A 178 -3.57 7.04 -54.56
C VAL A 178 -5.09 7.16 -54.53
N ALA A 179 -5.65 7.83 -53.52
CA ALA A 179 -7.07 8.12 -53.39
C ALA A 179 -7.61 8.95 -54.57
N ASN A 180 -6.86 9.96 -55.02
CA ASN A 180 -7.13 10.78 -56.19
C ASN A 180 -6.79 10.08 -57.53
N LYS A 181 -7.01 8.77 -57.61
CA LYS A 181 -6.90 7.94 -58.83
C LYS A 181 -5.51 7.96 -59.50
N GLY A 182 -4.47 8.24 -58.72
CA GLY A 182 -3.07 8.34 -59.18
C GLY A 182 -2.62 9.74 -59.58
N SER A 183 -3.52 10.73 -59.60
CA SER A 183 -3.22 12.14 -59.85
C SER A 183 -2.77 12.83 -58.57
N ASP A 184 -1.77 13.70 -58.65
CA ASP A 184 -1.44 14.60 -57.54
C ASP A 184 -2.67 15.46 -57.16
N VAL A 185 -2.83 15.72 -55.87
CA VAL A 185 -3.90 16.57 -55.34
C VAL A 185 -3.46 18.03 -55.40
N ASP A 186 -4.38 18.94 -55.73
CA ASP A 186 -4.13 20.37 -55.75
C ASP A 186 -3.73 20.89 -54.37
N GLU A 187 -2.84 21.89 -54.32
CA GLU A 187 -2.27 22.35 -53.05
C GLU A 187 -3.33 23.01 -52.14
N GLN A 188 -4.38 23.62 -52.71
CA GLN A 188 -5.51 24.13 -51.95
C GLN A 188 -6.42 23.01 -51.41
N ASP A 189 -6.76 22.00 -52.22
CA ASP A 189 -7.59 20.88 -51.77
C ASP A 189 -6.85 20.00 -50.72
N LEU A 190 -5.53 19.87 -50.84
CA LEU A 190 -4.68 19.22 -49.83
C LEU A 190 -4.69 19.99 -48.50
N TYR A 191 -4.49 21.31 -48.57
CA TYR A 191 -4.51 22.20 -47.41
C TYR A 191 -5.87 22.17 -46.71
N ASP A 192 -6.96 22.30 -47.46
CA ASP A 192 -8.31 22.21 -46.92
C ASP A 192 -8.61 20.82 -46.34
N PHE A 193 -8.12 19.72 -46.93
CA PHE A 193 -8.28 18.38 -46.34
C PHE A 193 -7.57 18.28 -44.97
N LEU A 194 -6.29 18.67 -44.90
CA LEU A 194 -5.52 18.62 -43.65
C LEU A 194 -6.12 19.51 -42.56
N LYS A 195 -6.73 20.64 -42.93
CA LYS A 195 -7.44 21.54 -42.00
C LYS A 195 -8.61 20.84 -41.28
N HIS A 196 -9.34 19.97 -41.99
CA HIS A 196 -10.52 19.25 -41.48
C HIS A 196 -10.23 17.83 -40.96
N PHE A 197 -9.02 17.30 -41.19
CA PHE A 197 -8.61 15.98 -40.71
C PHE A 197 -7.93 16.07 -39.33
N HIS A 198 -8.42 15.32 -38.35
CA HIS A 198 -7.92 15.31 -36.97
C HIS A 198 -7.37 13.94 -36.57
N LEU A 199 -6.46 13.92 -35.61
CA LEU A 199 -5.90 12.72 -34.99
C LEU A 199 -6.21 12.77 -33.49
N LEU A 200 -6.87 11.74 -32.97
CA LEU A 200 -7.32 11.67 -31.57
C LEU A 200 -6.76 10.43 -30.88
N GLY A 201 -5.96 10.63 -29.84
CA GLY A 201 -5.43 9.56 -29.00
C GLY A 201 -6.32 9.28 -27.79
N TYR A 202 -6.69 8.01 -27.58
CA TYR A 202 -7.47 7.53 -26.44
C TYR A 202 -6.81 6.30 -25.82
N ASP A 203 -6.67 6.25 -24.51
CA ASP A 203 -5.96 5.16 -23.82
C ASP A 203 -6.85 3.99 -23.33
N LEU A 204 -8.12 3.98 -23.76
CA LEU A 204 -9.20 3.04 -23.40
C LEU A 204 -8.98 1.57 -23.84
N ALA A 205 -7.77 1.22 -24.28
CA ALA A 205 -7.35 -0.16 -24.54
C ALA A 205 -6.89 -0.91 -23.27
N LYS A 206 -6.72 -0.20 -22.14
CA LYS A 206 -6.29 -0.75 -20.84
C LYS A 206 -7.34 -0.50 -19.74
N LYS A 207 -7.45 -1.39 -18.75
CA LYS A 207 -8.24 -1.16 -17.53
C LYS A 207 -7.53 -0.10 -16.67
N GLY A 208 -8.26 0.85 -16.09
CA GLY A 208 -7.68 1.93 -15.27
C GLY A 208 -6.93 3.01 -16.07
N SER A 209 -7.35 3.26 -17.31
CA SER A 209 -6.75 4.30 -18.17
C SER A 209 -7.14 5.72 -17.69
N VAL A 210 -6.39 6.75 -18.07
CA VAL A 210 -6.66 8.15 -17.68
C VAL A 210 -8.03 8.60 -18.21
N ILE A 211 -8.35 8.31 -19.46
CA ILE A 211 -9.67 8.64 -20.02
C ILE A 211 -10.78 7.81 -19.33
N SER A 212 -10.52 6.56 -18.98
CA SER A 212 -11.48 5.73 -18.22
C SER A 212 -11.76 6.32 -16.83
N SER A 213 -10.74 6.78 -16.11
CA SER A 213 -10.88 7.43 -14.80
C SER A 213 -11.61 8.77 -14.90
N LEU A 214 -11.34 9.57 -15.94
CA LEU A 214 -12.06 10.82 -16.22
C LEU A 214 -13.54 10.58 -16.56
N LEU A 215 -13.85 9.56 -17.37
CA LEU A 215 -15.24 9.20 -17.70
C LEU A 215 -16.02 8.74 -16.48
N ASN A 216 -15.46 7.85 -15.65
CA ASN A 216 -16.10 7.45 -14.39
C ASN A 216 -16.29 8.65 -13.45
N SER A 217 -15.31 9.56 -13.37
CA SER A 217 -15.41 10.79 -12.56
C SER A 217 -16.46 11.78 -13.09
N HIS A 218 -16.71 11.77 -14.40
CA HIS A 218 -17.73 12.60 -15.06
C HIS A 218 -19.14 12.03 -14.84
N ILE A 219 -19.32 10.71 -14.95
CA ILE A 219 -20.56 10.00 -14.58
C ILE A 219 -20.88 10.22 -13.09
N ALA A 220 -19.86 10.18 -12.23
CA ALA A 220 -19.99 10.41 -10.79
C ALA A 220 -20.46 11.83 -10.40
N GLN A 221 -20.51 12.79 -11.32
CA GLN A 221 -21.16 14.09 -11.05
C GLN A 221 -22.68 13.95 -10.94
N PHE A 222 -23.28 13.01 -11.68
CA PHE A 222 -24.72 12.79 -11.73
C PHE A 222 -25.15 11.66 -10.78
N ASN A 223 -24.43 10.53 -10.79
CA ASN A 223 -24.66 9.40 -9.90
C ASN A 223 -23.34 8.89 -9.28
N LYS A 224 -23.13 9.21 -8.00
CA LYS A 224 -21.91 8.90 -7.25
C LYS A 224 -21.75 7.43 -6.86
N ASP A 225 -22.85 6.68 -6.83
CA ASP A 225 -22.89 5.42 -6.08
C ASP A 225 -22.47 4.20 -6.93
N ILE A 226 -22.58 4.31 -8.27
CA ILE A 226 -22.36 3.21 -9.24
C ILE A 226 -21.82 3.66 -10.63
N PRO A 227 -20.85 4.59 -10.75
CA PRO A 227 -20.43 5.13 -12.05
C PRO A 227 -19.84 4.08 -13.01
N ASP A 228 -19.22 3.02 -12.47
CA ASP A 228 -18.64 1.89 -13.20
C ASP A 228 -19.71 1.01 -13.88
N LYS A 229 -20.83 0.77 -13.19
CA LYS A 229 -21.97 0.01 -13.71
C LYS A 229 -22.70 0.80 -14.79
N ILE A 230 -22.82 2.11 -14.62
CA ILE A 230 -23.38 3.03 -15.62
C ILE A 230 -22.50 3.03 -16.87
N TRP A 231 -21.17 3.12 -16.71
CA TRP A 231 -20.25 2.96 -17.84
C TRP A 231 -20.42 1.60 -18.54
N TYR A 232 -20.59 0.51 -17.79
CA TYR A 232 -20.86 -0.82 -18.37
C TYR A 232 -22.20 -0.87 -19.13
N GLN A 233 -23.27 -0.27 -18.60
CA GLN A 233 -24.57 -0.14 -19.30
C GLN A 233 -24.42 0.62 -20.62
N ILE A 234 -23.71 1.76 -20.63
CA ILE A 234 -23.44 2.53 -21.86
C ILE A 234 -22.66 1.69 -22.88
N VAL A 235 -21.64 0.94 -22.45
CA VAL A 235 -20.88 0.05 -23.34
C VAL A 235 -21.73 -1.09 -23.88
N ASN A 236 -22.67 -1.64 -23.08
CA ASN A 236 -23.60 -2.68 -23.54
C ASN A 236 -24.56 -2.13 -24.60
N GLU A 237 -25.28 -1.04 -24.30
CA GLU A 237 -26.18 -0.38 -25.24
C GLU A 237 -25.46 -0.03 -26.55
N VAL A 238 -24.24 0.50 -26.48
CA VAL A 238 -23.43 0.77 -27.66
C VAL A 238 -23.11 -0.48 -28.47
N GLN A 239 -22.80 -1.61 -27.82
CA GLN A 239 -22.54 -2.87 -28.53
C GLN A 239 -23.80 -3.42 -29.21
N ASP A 240 -24.95 -3.36 -28.54
CA ASP A 240 -26.24 -3.77 -29.10
C ASP A 240 -26.64 -2.87 -30.28
N PHE A 241 -26.49 -1.54 -30.18
CA PHE A 241 -26.71 -0.62 -31.31
C PHE A 241 -25.69 -0.84 -32.45
N ASN A 242 -24.41 -1.13 -32.15
CA ASN A 242 -23.38 -1.38 -33.17
C ASN A 242 -23.69 -2.66 -33.97
N GLN A 243 -24.23 -3.70 -33.32
CA GLN A 243 -24.65 -4.95 -33.98
C GLN A 243 -25.64 -4.72 -35.14
N TYR A 244 -26.50 -3.71 -35.05
CA TYR A 244 -27.52 -3.40 -36.05
C TYR A 244 -27.21 -2.16 -36.91
N ALA A 245 -25.99 -1.61 -36.85
CA ALA A 245 -25.61 -0.33 -37.50
C ALA A 245 -26.57 0.83 -37.12
N GLY A 246 -26.90 0.91 -35.83
CA GLY A 246 -27.95 1.77 -35.30
C GLY A 246 -27.56 3.25 -35.15
N THR A 247 -28.60 4.09 -35.06
CA THR A 247 -28.51 5.48 -34.61
C THR A 247 -28.97 5.59 -33.16
N ILE A 248 -28.10 6.10 -32.30
CA ILE A 248 -28.35 6.43 -30.89
C ILE A 248 -28.75 7.92 -30.78
N THR A 249 -29.78 8.17 -29.96
CA THR A 249 -30.29 9.49 -29.55
C THR A 249 -30.81 9.40 -28.12
N LEU A 250 -31.00 10.53 -27.44
CA LEU A 250 -31.60 10.53 -26.09
C LEU A 250 -33.04 9.96 -26.04
N ASN A 251 -33.74 9.84 -27.17
CA ASN A 251 -35.12 9.33 -27.25
C ASN A 251 -35.22 7.80 -27.51
N ASN A 252 -34.10 7.10 -27.70
CA ASN A 252 -34.07 5.65 -27.93
C ASN A 252 -33.02 4.89 -27.13
N LEU A 253 -32.36 5.55 -26.16
CA LEU A 253 -31.69 4.88 -25.05
C LEU A 253 -32.73 4.50 -23.96
N PRO A 254 -32.43 3.55 -23.07
CA PRO A 254 -33.30 3.20 -21.95
C PRO A 254 -33.57 4.38 -20.99
N ASP A 255 -34.81 4.54 -20.54
CA ASP A 255 -35.24 5.64 -19.64
C ASP A 255 -34.45 5.65 -18.32
N ASP A 256 -34.08 4.47 -17.77
CA ASP A 256 -33.29 4.33 -16.56
C ASP A 256 -31.83 4.75 -16.76
N LEU A 257 -31.24 4.42 -17.90
CA LEU A 257 -29.90 4.90 -18.28
C LEU A 257 -29.89 6.43 -18.48
N VAL A 258 -30.94 7.01 -19.05
CA VAL A 258 -31.08 8.46 -19.18
C VAL A 258 -31.32 9.14 -17.82
N GLU A 259 -32.11 8.53 -16.93
CA GLU A 259 -32.37 9.06 -15.59
C GLU A 259 -31.10 9.11 -14.71
N HIS A 260 -30.12 8.22 -14.92
CA HIS A 260 -28.80 8.31 -14.26
C HIS A 260 -28.02 9.59 -14.56
N PHE A 261 -28.33 10.31 -15.65
CA PHE A 261 -27.71 11.59 -16.03
C PHE A 261 -28.66 12.80 -15.90
N ARG A 262 -29.86 12.61 -15.37
CA ARG A 262 -30.74 13.74 -15.02
C ARG A 262 -30.08 14.56 -13.91
N GLU A 263 -29.69 15.80 -14.22
CA GLU A 263 -29.32 16.78 -13.19
C GLU A 263 -30.43 16.82 -12.13
N ARG A 264 -30.06 16.64 -10.85
CA ARG A 264 -31.03 16.80 -9.76
C ARG A 264 -31.53 18.24 -9.81
N GLU A 265 -32.83 18.43 -10.05
CA GLU A 265 -33.45 19.75 -9.99
C GLU A 265 -33.01 20.43 -8.69
N ILE A 266 -32.41 21.62 -8.80
CA ILE A 266 -32.07 22.40 -7.60
C ILE A 266 -33.41 22.86 -7.01
N THR A 267 -33.92 22.09 -6.05
CA THR A 267 -35.19 22.36 -5.37
C THR A 267 -35.05 23.59 -4.49
N HIS A 268 -35.04 24.76 -5.12
CA HIS A 268 -35.14 26.04 -4.47
C HIS A 268 -36.44 26.05 -3.67
N ILE A 269 -36.35 26.11 -2.35
CA ILE A 269 -37.51 26.36 -1.51
C ILE A 269 -38.13 27.69 -1.98
N PRO A 270 -39.40 27.74 -2.42
CA PRO A 270 -40.04 28.96 -2.89
C PRO A 270 -39.89 30.09 -1.87
N LYS A 271 -39.85 31.36 -2.32
CA LYS A 271 -39.68 32.50 -1.40
C LYS A 271 -40.84 32.68 -0.41
N GLU A 272 -41.96 32.01 -0.65
CA GLU A 272 -43.06 31.85 0.31
C GLU A 272 -42.79 30.80 1.42
N LEU A 273 -42.01 29.75 1.14
CA LEU A 273 -41.72 28.62 2.03
C LEU A 273 -40.31 28.71 2.68
N ALA A 274 -39.39 29.45 2.07
CA ALA A 274 -38.09 29.74 2.65
C ALA A 274 -38.29 30.68 3.84
N LYS A 275 -38.34 30.10 5.06
CA LYS A 275 -38.66 30.80 6.31
C LYS A 275 -37.86 32.10 6.43
N LYS A 276 -38.54 33.22 6.22
CA LYS A 276 -38.24 34.43 6.99
C LYS A 276 -38.39 34.10 8.47
N GLU A 277 -37.61 34.75 9.32
CA GLU A 277 -38.00 34.91 10.72
C GLU A 277 -39.26 35.80 10.77
N ILE A 278 -40.42 35.14 10.72
CA ILE A 278 -41.71 35.80 10.83
C ILE A 278 -41.91 36.14 12.31
N LYS A 279 -41.48 37.35 12.68
CA LYS A 279 -42.07 38.08 13.81
C LYS A 279 -43.44 38.61 13.39
N ASN A 280 -44.40 37.70 13.30
CA ASN A 280 -45.81 38.03 13.45
C ASN A 280 -46.21 37.65 14.87
N ASP A 281 -47.06 38.46 15.48
CA ASP A 281 -47.75 38.09 16.72
C ASP A 281 -48.78 36.97 16.46
N ASP A 282 -49.17 36.28 17.53
CA ASP A 282 -50.32 35.36 17.60
C ASP A 282 -50.33 34.06 16.77
N GLU A 283 -49.16 33.47 16.46
CA GLU A 283 -49.06 32.00 16.38
C GLU A 283 -48.60 31.43 17.73
N VAL A 284 -49.47 30.65 18.38
CA VAL A 284 -49.13 29.87 19.58
C VAL A 284 -48.18 28.76 19.15
N GLN A 285 -46.88 28.94 19.35
CA GLN A 285 -45.95 27.81 19.28
C GLN A 285 -46.42 26.76 20.31
N PRO A 286 -46.62 25.49 19.88
CA PRO A 286 -46.93 24.44 20.83
C PRO A 286 -45.81 24.35 21.86
N VAL A 287 -46.17 24.24 23.13
CA VAL A 287 -45.20 24.14 24.23
C VAL A 287 -44.41 22.85 24.03
N ALA A 288 -43.08 22.96 23.96
CA ALA A 288 -42.19 21.81 23.83
C ALA A 288 -42.49 20.80 24.95
N THR A 289 -42.65 19.54 24.56
CA THR A 289 -43.03 18.46 25.45
C THR A 289 -41.86 18.12 26.36
N ASP A 290 -42.08 18.16 27.68
CA ASP A 290 -41.13 17.58 28.63
C ASP A 290 -41.19 16.05 28.50
N TRP A 291 -40.34 15.50 27.62
CA TRP A 291 -40.30 14.07 27.33
C TRP A 291 -39.90 13.21 28.52
N ASN A 292 -39.20 13.79 29.50
CA ASN A 292 -38.86 13.11 30.74
C ASN A 292 -40.08 13.02 31.69
N GLN A 293 -40.99 14.00 31.68
CA GLN A 293 -42.24 13.95 32.47
C GLN A 293 -43.46 13.40 31.69
N HIS A 294 -43.32 13.10 30.40
CA HIS A 294 -44.39 12.49 29.60
C HIS A 294 -44.79 11.10 30.13
N VAL A 295 -46.06 10.70 29.95
CA VAL A 295 -46.56 9.39 30.42
C VAL A 295 -45.79 8.20 29.84
N SER A 296 -45.30 8.34 28.61
CA SER A 296 -44.49 7.33 27.91
C SER A 296 -42.99 7.41 28.21
N ALA A 297 -42.51 8.28 29.10
CA ALA A 297 -41.07 8.57 29.30
C ALA A 297 -40.22 7.31 29.52
N GLN A 298 -40.69 6.36 30.34
CA GLN A 298 -39.98 5.10 30.58
C GLN A 298 -39.89 4.24 29.29
N LYS A 299 -40.96 4.17 28.52
CA LYS A 299 -41.02 3.39 27.26
C LYS A 299 -40.16 4.05 26.17
N LEU A 300 -40.13 5.38 26.12
CA LEU A 300 -39.23 6.14 25.25
C LEU A 300 -37.75 5.95 25.63
N ALA A 301 -37.41 5.92 26.92
CA ALA A 301 -36.05 5.68 27.38
C ALA A 301 -35.55 4.29 26.97
N VAL A 302 -36.38 3.26 27.14
CA VAL A 302 -36.06 1.89 26.71
C VAL A 302 -36.03 1.78 25.18
N ALA A 303 -36.91 2.48 24.46
CA ALA A 303 -36.84 2.59 23.00
C ALA A 303 -35.52 3.24 22.54
N ASN A 304 -35.00 4.24 23.25
CA ASN A 304 -33.74 4.90 22.91
C ASN A 304 -32.50 4.04 23.22
N LEU A 305 -32.62 3.12 24.18
CA LEU A 305 -31.64 2.08 24.48
C LEU A 305 -31.59 0.98 23.39
N ILE A 306 -32.68 0.77 22.66
CA ILE A 306 -32.72 -0.05 21.44
C ILE A 306 -32.23 0.77 20.22
N GLY A 307 -32.64 2.04 20.14
CA GLY A 307 -32.31 2.96 19.06
C GLY A 307 -33.25 2.83 17.87
N SER A 308 -33.08 1.76 17.10
CA SER A 308 -33.84 1.53 15.88
C SER A 308 -34.09 0.04 15.65
N TRP A 309 -35.24 -0.32 15.05
CA TRP A 309 -35.61 -1.70 14.77
C TRP A 309 -36.67 -1.80 13.66
N LYS A 310 -36.77 -2.97 13.02
CA LYS A 310 -37.71 -3.23 11.94
C LYS A 310 -38.89 -4.08 12.41
N GLU A 311 -40.06 -3.45 12.53
CA GLU A 311 -41.35 -4.05 12.89
C GLU A 311 -41.87 -5.08 11.87
N SER A 312 -41.22 -5.22 10.70
CA SER A 312 -41.49 -6.32 9.76
C SER A 312 -40.55 -7.52 9.94
N ASN A 313 -39.74 -7.58 11.00
CA ASN A 313 -38.84 -8.68 11.29
C ASN A 313 -39.18 -9.30 12.65
N GLU A 314 -39.49 -10.59 12.65
CA GLU A 314 -39.86 -11.33 13.86
C GLU A 314 -38.69 -11.47 14.85
N ALA A 315 -37.45 -11.54 14.33
CA ALA A 315 -36.25 -11.57 15.15
C ALA A 315 -36.02 -10.23 15.87
N ASP A 316 -36.15 -9.09 15.17
CA ASP A 316 -36.09 -7.76 15.80
C ASP A 316 -37.15 -7.61 16.89
N ILE A 317 -38.38 -8.06 16.65
CA ILE A 317 -39.48 -8.00 17.63
C ILE A 317 -39.19 -8.86 18.87
N ALA A 318 -38.62 -10.06 18.71
CA ALA A 318 -38.22 -10.89 19.84
C ALA A 318 -37.18 -10.18 20.73
N ILE A 319 -36.16 -9.60 20.12
CA ILE A 319 -35.12 -8.81 20.80
C ILE A 319 -35.69 -7.58 21.53
N VAL A 320 -36.59 -6.82 20.88
CA VAL A 320 -37.26 -5.68 21.54
C VAL A 320 -38.10 -6.15 22.72
N THR A 321 -38.86 -7.25 22.58
CA THR A 321 -39.65 -7.85 23.67
C THR A 321 -38.76 -8.21 24.87
N GLN A 322 -37.56 -8.74 24.62
CA GLN A 322 -36.58 -9.12 25.64
C GLN A 322 -35.99 -7.93 26.39
N ILE A 323 -35.64 -6.82 25.70
CA ILE A 323 -35.16 -5.59 26.34
C ILE A 323 -36.27 -4.89 27.14
N VAL A 324 -37.50 -4.89 26.63
CA VAL A 324 -38.64 -4.19 27.24
C VAL A 324 -39.23 -4.93 28.45
N GLY A 325 -39.27 -6.27 28.41
CA GLY A 325 -39.84 -7.08 29.48
C GLY A 325 -41.39 -7.15 29.51
N GLU A 326 -42.06 -6.61 28.49
CA GLU A 326 -43.50 -6.83 28.23
C GLU A 326 -43.73 -7.20 26.76
N ASP A 327 -44.88 -7.78 26.45
CA ASP A 327 -45.28 -8.13 25.08
C ASP A 327 -45.28 -6.90 24.16
N TYR A 328 -44.51 -6.97 23.07
CA TYR A 328 -44.37 -5.91 22.07
C TYR A 328 -45.71 -5.32 21.61
N SER A 329 -46.75 -6.15 21.47
CA SER A 329 -48.08 -5.71 21.03
C SER A 329 -48.79 -4.78 22.02
N ASN A 330 -48.41 -4.82 23.31
CA ASN A 330 -48.86 -3.88 24.34
C ASN A 330 -47.93 -2.66 24.41
N TRP A 331 -46.61 -2.85 24.36
CA TRP A 331 -45.62 -1.77 24.45
C TRP A 331 -45.73 -0.76 23.30
N ILE A 332 -45.88 -1.26 22.06
CA ILE A 332 -45.82 -0.43 20.86
C ILE A 332 -47.01 0.53 20.72
N VAL A 333 -48.11 0.28 21.44
CA VAL A 333 -49.30 1.16 21.44
C VAL A 333 -48.93 2.54 21.98
N ASP A 334 -48.24 2.60 23.12
CA ASP A 334 -47.86 3.87 23.74
C ASP A 334 -46.89 4.69 22.86
N LEU A 335 -46.03 4.01 22.09
CA LEU A 335 -45.13 4.68 21.14
C LEU A 335 -45.90 5.20 19.91
N ARG A 336 -46.90 4.47 19.42
CA ARG A 336 -47.76 4.89 18.29
C ARG A 336 -48.67 6.06 18.64
N GLU A 337 -49.19 6.13 19.87
CA GLU A 337 -49.85 7.32 20.40
C GLU A 337 -48.86 8.48 20.55
N THR A 338 -47.65 8.20 21.02
CA THR A 338 -46.58 9.22 21.16
C THR A 338 -46.16 9.83 19.82
N LEU A 339 -46.23 9.09 18.70
CA LEU A 339 -46.01 9.63 17.34
C LEU A 339 -47.01 10.74 16.94
N GLN A 340 -48.17 10.85 17.61
CA GLN A 340 -49.16 11.90 17.32
C GLN A 340 -48.80 13.25 17.95
N VAL A 341 -47.78 13.30 18.82
CA VAL A 341 -47.30 14.53 19.45
C VAL A 341 -46.34 15.26 18.51
N HIS A 342 -46.56 16.56 18.34
CA HIS A 342 -45.93 17.38 17.31
C HIS A 342 -44.38 17.36 17.29
N ASP A 343 -43.75 17.26 18.46
CA ASP A 343 -42.30 17.27 18.69
C ASP A 343 -41.78 15.90 19.16
N CYS A 344 -42.51 14.82 18.88
CA CYS A 344 -42.13 13.44 19.21
C CYS A 344 -40.67 13.14 18.80
N PRO A 345 -39.82 12.58 19.69
CA PRO A 345 -38.43 12.26 19.36
C PRO A 345 -38.31 11.06 18.42
N LEU A 346 -39.33 10.20 18.36
CA LEU A 346 -39.40 9.05 17.47
C LEU A 346 -39.84 9.44 16.05
N SER A 347 -39.46 8.57 15.12
CA SER A 347 -39.92 8.53 13.74
C SER A 347 -40.28 7.09 13.37
N TYR A 348 -41.27 6.93 12.48
CA TYR A 348 -41.69 5.64 11.95
C TYR A 348 -41.98 5.75 10.46
N LYS A 349 -41.37 4.87 9.66
CA LYS A 349 -41.55 4.85 8.19
C LYS A 349 -41.29 3.45 7.65
N ASN A 350 -42.19 2.93 6.82
CA ASN A 350 -42.06 1.64 6.13
C ASN A 350 -41.72 0.44 7.06
N GLY A 351 -42.19 0.46 8.31
CA GLY A 351 -41.89 -0.58 9.30
C GLY A 351 -40.58 -0.37 10.09
N LEU A 352 -39.79 0.66 9.78
CA LEU A 352 -38.61 1.05 10.58
C LEU A 352 -39.01 2.07 11.64
N TRP A 353 -38.66 1.80 12.89
CA TRP A 353 -38.66 2.75 14.01
C TRP A 353 -37.25 3.30 14.22
N ASN A 354 -37.10 4.61 14.42
CA ASN A 354 -35.82 5.26 14.75
C ASN A 354 -36.03 6.60 15.48
N PHE A 355 -35.05 7.06 16.25
CA PHE A 355 -35.01 8.42 16.82
C PHE A 355 -34.57 9.47 15.79
N LYS A 356 -35.11 10.69 15.90
CA LYS A 356 -34.75 11.85 15.07
C LYS A 356 -33.45 12.51 15.50
N ASP A 357 -33.21 12.51 16.81
CA ASP A 357 -32.02 13.03 17.49
C ASP A 357 -31.80 12.14 18.70
N ARG A 358 -30.90 11.16 18.56
CA ARG A 358 -30.69 10.11 19.54
C ARG A 358 -29.93 10.60 20.77
N LEU A 359 -28.93 11.46 20.56
CA LEU A 359 -28.11 12.02 21.62
C LEU A 359 -28.91 12.95 22.53
N LYS A 360 -29.70 13.87 21.98
CA LYS A 360 -30.59 14.72 22.78
C LYS A 360 -31.60 13.86 23.55
N SER A 361 -32.19 12.86 22.89
CA SER A 361 -33.11 11.92 23.55
C SER A 361 -32.43 11.14 24.67
N TRP A 362 -31.13 10.86 24.58
CA TRP A 362 -30.33 10.21 25.63
C TRP A 362 -30.09 11.14 26.82
N GLN A 363 -29.80 12.42 26.56
CA GLN A 363 -29.67 13.45 27.60
C GLN A 363 -30.99 13.73 28.33
N GLU A 364 -32.11 13.78 27.61
CA GLU A 364 -33.45 14.03 28.20
C GLU A 364 -33.99 12.82 28.98
N LEU A 365 -33.78 11.60 28.48
CA LEU A 365 -34.41 10.38 29.00
C LEU A 365 -33.47 9.46 29.80
N GLY A 366 -32.15 9.67 29.78
CA GLY A 366 -31.18 8.76 30.41
C GLY A 366 -31.42 8.52 31.91
N GLY A 367 -31.96 9.52 32.63
CA GLY A 367 -32.36 9.39 34.03
C GLY A 367 -33.54 8.44 34.29
N ARG A 368 -34.15 7.86 33.25
CA ARG A 368 -35.15 6.79 33.35
C ARG A 368 -34.53 5.39 33.23
N LEU A 369 -33.25 5.27 32.92
CA LEU A 369 -32.53 3.99 32.88
C LEU A 369 -31.90 3.66 34.24
N PHE A 370 -31.79 2.36 34.51
CA PHE A 370 -31.31 1.76 35.76
C PHE A 370 -30.51 0.49 35.44
N ASP A 371 -29.68 0.02 36.37
CA ASP A 371 -28.76 -1.13 36.23
C ASP A 371 -29.36 -2.35 35.50
N ASN A 372 -30.59 -2.74 35.85
CA ASN A 372 -31.27 -3.90 35.26
C ASN A 372 -31.54 -3.73 33.75
N HIS A 373 -31.77 -2.50 33.28
CA HIS A 373 -31.95 -2.21 31.86
C HIS A 373 -30.61 -2.35 31.12
N LEU A 374 -29.52 -1.89 31.73
CA LEU A 374 -28.17 -2.01 31.16
C LEU A 374 -27.67 -3.46 31.14
N ASP A 375 -27.93 -4.24 32.19
CA ASP A 375 -27.61 -5.68 32.23
C ASP A 375 -28.37 -6.47 31.16
N THR A 376 -29.68 -6.21 31.02
CA THR A 376 -30.53 -6.85 30.00
C THR A 376 -30.07 -6.45 28.60
N PHE A 377 -29.80 -5.15 28.39
CA PHE A 377 -29.28 -4.62 27.14
C PHE A 377 -27.92 -5.25 26.76
N LYS A 378 -26.96 -5.38 27.70
CA LYS A 378 -25.66 -6.03 27.41
C LYS A 378 -25.84 -7.46 26.92
N ALA A 379 -26.63 -8.27 27.64
CA ALA A 379 -26.87 -9.66 27.28
C ALA A 379 -27.43 -9.78 25.85
N VAL A 380 -28.40 -8.92 25.53
CA VAL A 380 -29.03 -8.83 24.20
C VAL A 380 -28.08 -8.30 23.12
N ALA A 381 -27.30 -7.27 23.41
CA ALA A 381 -26.33 -6.71 22.46
C ALA A 381 -25.29 -7.78 22.07
N LEU A 382 -24.79 -8.56 23.04
CA LEU A 382 -23.91 -9.69 22.77
C LEU A 382 -24.61 -10.81 22.01
N GLU A 383 -25.85 -11.17 22.35
CA GLU A 383 -26.67 -12.16 21.63
C GLU A 383 -26.85 -11.79 20.15
N VAL A 384 -27.09 -10.51 19.84
CA VAL A 384 -27.34 -10.02 18.48
C VAL A 384 -26.06 -9.78 17.68
N LEU A 385 -25.01 -9.23 18.31
CA LEU A 385 -23.79 -8.78 17.62
C LEU A 385 -22.74 -9.89 17.46
N ARG A 386 -22.69 -10.89 18.37
CA ARG A 386 -21.82 -12.07 18.20
C ARG A 386 -22.23 -12.97 17.03
N ILE A 387 -23.43 -12.79 16.45
CA ILE A 387 -23.85 -13.51 15.24
C ILE A 387 -23.00 -13.04 14.05
N GLU A 388 -22.19 -13.97 13.54
CA GLU A 388 -21.44 -13.85 12.29
C GLU A 388 -22.38 -13.73 11.07
N ASP A 389 -21.96 -13.02 10.04
CA ASP A 389 -22.71 -12.90 8.78
C ASP A 389 -22.62 -14.23 7.99
N PRO A 390 -23.76 -14.92 7.74
CA PRO A 390 -23.76 -16.17 6.98
C PRO A 390 -23.25 -16.02 5.54
N SER A 391 -23.06 -14.79 5.03
CA SER A 391 -22.40 -14.56 3.74
C SER A 391 -20.95 -15.08 3.70
N PHE A 392 -20.26 -15.18 4.84
CA PHE A 392 -18.89 -15.71 4.90
C PHE A 392 -18.80 -17.23 4.70
N GLU A 393 -19.91 -17.97 4.87
CA GLU A 393 -19.99 -19.39 4.49
C GLU A 393 -19.90 -19.62 2.97
N LEU A 394 -20.02 -18.55 2.15
CA LEU A 394 -19.91 -18.60 0.70
C LEU A 394 -18.49 -18.23 0.23
N PRO A 395 -18.03 -18.75 -0.93
CA PRO A 395 -16.82 -18.28 -1.61
C PRO A 395 -16.87 -16.76 -1.85
N SER A 396 -15.71 -16.07 -1.90
CA SER A 396 -15.64 -14.60 -2.07
C SER A 396 -16.46 -14.11 -3.26
N GLU A 397 -16.33 -14.80 -4.40
CA GLU A 397 -17.04 -14.53 -5.65
C GLU A 397 -18.57 -14.66 -5.54
N GLU A 398 -19.10 -15.44 -4.58
CA GLU A 398 -20.55 -15.64 -4.40
C GLU A 398 -21.18 -14.72 -3.33
N ARG A 399 -20.38 -14.08 -2.46
CA ARG A 399 -20.92 -13.30 -1.31
C ARG A 399 -21.81 -12.13 -1.70
N TYR A 400 -21.67 -11.58 -2.91
CA TYR A 400 -22.57 -10.55 -3.42
C TYR A 400 -24.03 -11.05 -3.60
N ALA A 401 -24.20 -12.35 -3.79
CA ALA A 401 -25.48 -13.02 -4.00
C ALA A 401 -26.06 -13.67 -2.74
N ALA A 402 -25.46 -13.49 -1.56
CA ALA A 402 -25.78 -14.22 -0.33
C ALA A 402 -27.29 -14.26 0.02
N ALA A 403 -28.02 -13.17 -0.22
CA ALA A 403 -29.48 -13.12 -0.04
C ALA A 403 -30.28 -14.12 -0.90
N ILE A 404 -29.79 -14.44 -2.11
CA ILE A 404 -30.37 -15.45 -3.01
C ILE A 404 -30.13 -16.86 -2.46
N HIS A 405 -29.00 -17.07 -1.79
CA HIS A 405 -28.62 -18.33 -1.14
C HIS A 405 -29.27 -18.50 0.25
N GLY A 406 -30.11 -17.55 0.70
CA GLY A 406 -30.69 -17.53 2.04
C GLY A 406 -29.69 -17.21 3.16
N LYS A 407 -28.47 -16.81 2.80
CA LYS A 407 -27.39 -16.43 3.72
C LYS A 407 -27.53 -14.95 4.07
N VAL A 408 -28.38 -14.68 5.06
CA VAL A 408 -28.63 -13.33 5.60
C VAL A 408 -28.63 -13.37 7.12
N LEU A 409 -28.19 -12.27 7.76
CA LEU A 409 -28.33 -12.08 9.20
C LEU A 409 -29.82 -12.11 9.60
N PRO A 410 -30.18 -12.75 10.73
CA PRO A 410 -31.56 -12.83 11.19
C PRO A 410 -32.08 -11.49 11.73
N HIS A 411 -31.22 -10.70 12.37
CA HIS A 411 -31.52 -9.36 12.88
C HIS A 411 -31.26 -8.30 11.81
N SER A 412 -32.07 -7.25 11.77
CA SER A 412 -31.87 -6.17 10.81
C SER A 412 -30.58 -5.40 11.06
N VAL A 413 -30.00 -4.85 10.00
CA VAL A 413 -28.83 -3.95 10.07
C VAL A 413 -29.14 -2.78 11.00
N ASN A 414 -30.35 -2.22 10.91
CA ASN A 414 -30.83 -1.13 11.75
C ASN A 414 -30.86 -1.46 13.25
N LEU A 415 -31.20 -2.70 13.63
CA LEU A 415 -31.12 -3.15 15.01
C LEU A 415 -29.67 -3.37 15.47
N ARG A 416 -28.80 -3.92 14.61
CA ARG A 416 -27.36 -4.07 14.93
C ARG A 416 -26.67 -2.71 15.11
N GLU A 417 -26.91 -1.76 14.20
CA GLU A 417 -26.53 -0.34 14.34
C GLU A 417 -27.12 0.26 15.62
N GLY A 418 -28.43 0.10 15.84
CA GLY A 418 -29.15 0.62 17.00
C GLY A 418 -28.55 0.20 18.35
N LEU A 419 -28.23 -1.08 18.51
CA LEU A 419 -27.57 -1.60 19.71
C LEU A 419 -26.12 -1.10 19.83
N THR A 420 -25.40 -0.98 18.71
CA THR A 420 -23.99 -0.55 18.69
C THR A 420 -23.84 0.94 19.08
N GLU A 421 -24.66 1.81 18.50
CA GLU A 421 -24.77 3.23 18.89
C GLU A 421 -25.16 3.39 20.37
N SER A 422 -25.95 2.48 20.94
CA SER A 422 -26.25 2.55 22.38
C SER A 422 -25.09 2.10 23.26
N LEU A 423 -24.21 1.20 22.81
CA LEU A 423 -22.93 0.93 23.49
C LEU A 423 -22.05 2.19 23.49
N ALA A 424 -21.98 2.90 22.36
CA ALA A 424 -21.29 4.19 22.27
C ALA A 424 -21.90 5.22 23.23
N LEU A 425 -23.23 5.42 23.24
CA LEU A 425 -23.90 6.34 24.17
C LEU A 425 -23.70 5.95 25.65
N ILE A 426 -23.62 4.66 25.99
CA ILE A 426 -23.32 4.20 27.35
C ILE A 426 -21.89 4.60 27.75
N GLY A 427 -20.88 4.35 26.92
CA GLY A 427 -19.49 4.68 27.21
C GLY A 427 -19.19 6.18 27.16
N CYS A 428 -19.71 6.89 26.16
CA CYS A 428 -19.38 8.28 25.87
C CYS A 428 -20.27 9.30 26.61
N ARG A 429 -21.47 8.89 27.04
CA ARG A 429 -22.49 9.78 27.63
C ARG A 429 -23.12 9.18 28.90
N ALA A 430 -22.32 8.44 29.68
CA ALA A 430 -22.66 7.84 30.96
C ALA A 430 -23.27 8.84 31.99
N THR A 431 -22.89 10.12 31.92
CA THR A 431 -23.36 11.19 32.81
C THR A 431 -24.89 11.41 32.78
N SER A 432 -25.57 11.00 31.70
CA SER A 432 -27.04 11.04 31.61
C SER A 432 -27.73 9.96 32.44
N LEU A 433 -27.03 8.88 32.82
CA LEU A 433 -27.57 7.68 33.47
C LEU A 433 -27.62 7.83 35.01
N ILE A 434 -28.12 8.97 35.49
CA ILE A 434 -28.03 9.43 36.90
C ILE A 434 -28.64 8.49 37.97
N ASN A 435 -29.41 7.47 37.57
CA ASN A 435 -30.04 6.48 38.45
C ASN A 435 -29.40 5.07 38.36
N CYS A 436 -28.33 4.92 37.59
CA CYS A 436 -27.50 3.70 37.58
C CYS A 436 -26.41 3.77 38.67
N THR A 437 -25.90 2.62 39.09
CA THR A 437 -24.76 2.51 40.00
C THR A 437 -23.51 3.15 39.39
N GLN A 438 -22.72 3.86 40.21
CA GLN A 438 -21.47 4.48 39.77
C GLN A 438 -20.52 3.45 39.12
N GLY A 439 -20.02 3.75 37.92
CA GLY A 439 -19.17 2.86 37.13
C GLY A 439 -19.91 1.74 36.38
N LYS A 440 -21.24 1.62 36.51
CA LYS A 440 -22.03 0.59 35.81
C LYS A 440 -21.99 0.77 34.29
N ALA A 441 -22.11 2.00 33.82
CA ALA A 441 -22.08 2.32 32.38
C ALA A 441 -20.75 1.92 31.75
N ASP A 442 -19.65 2.41 32.30
CA ASP A 442 -18.28 2.13 31.86
C ASP A 442 -18.00 0.61 31.85
N ALA A 443 -18.40 -0.10 32.92
CA ALA A 443 -18.25 -1.55 32.99
C ALA A 443 -19.10 -2.30 31.95
N ILE A 444 -20.30 -1.81 31.62
CA ILE A 444 -21.15 -2.37 30.57
C ILE A 444 -20.51 -2.15 29.19
N ALA A 445 -20.02 -0.94 28.89
CA ALA A 445 -19.35 -0.65 27.62
C ALA A 445 -18.07 -1.47 27.45
N ALA A 446 -17.16 -1.42 28.44
CA ALA A 446 -15.88 -2.12 28.42
C ALA A 446 -16.04 -3.65 28.29
N LEU A 447 -16.89 -4.26 29.13
CA LEU A 447 -17.13 -5.70 29.06
C LEU A 447 -17.84 -6.11 27.77
N SER A 448 -18.70 -5.26 27.19
CA SER A 448 -19.34 -5.59 25.90
C SER A 448 -18.33 -5.57 24.75
N VAL A 449 -17.44 -4.58 24.68
CA VAL A 449 -16.37 -4.53 23.67
C VAL A 449 -15.45 -5.75 23.83
N ARG A 450 -15.00 -6.04 25.05
CA ARG A 450 -14.15 -7.20 25.34
C ARG A 450 -14.82 -8.51 24.93
N GLU A 451 -16.06 -8.75 25.36
CA GLU A 451 -16.80 -9.99 25.09
C GLU A 451 -17.23 -10.11 23.61
N LEU A 452 -17.15 -9.07 22.78
CA LEU A 452 -17.36 -9.19 21.32
C LEU A 452 -16.15 -9.76 20.57
N PHE A 453 -14.94 -9.40 21.03
CA PHE A 453 -13.66 -9.73 20.38
C PHE A 453 -12.83 -10.81 21.11
N GLU A 454 -13.27 -11.27 22.28
CA GLU A 454 -12.74 -12.45 22.97
C GLU A 454 -12.68 -13.68 22.03
N GLU A 455 -11.46 -14.18 21.81
CA GLU A 455 -11.13 -15.28 20.87
C GLU A 455 -11.69 -15.10 19.44
N SER A 456 -11.82 -13.85 18.97
CA SER A 456 -12.42 -13.52 17.68
C SER A 456 -11.52 -13.80 16.47
N ASP A 457 -12.10 -14.48 15.46
CA ASP A 457 -11.46 -14.76 14.18
C ASP A 457 -11.75 -13.68 13.12
N TRP A 458 -11.20 -13.85 11.92
CA TRP A 458 -11.43 -12.92 10.81
C TRP A 458 -12.91 -12.82 10.40
N VAL A 459 -13.70 -13.90 10.55
CA VAL A 459 -15.13 -13.91 10.25
C VAL A 459 -15.87 -12.98 11.22
N ARG A 460 -15.54 -13.01 12.52
CA ARG A 460 -16.11 -12.07 13.50
C ARG A 460 -15.75 -10.61 13.19
N TRP A 461 -14.49 -10.30 12.89
CA TRP A 461 -14.07 -8.94 12.50
C TRP A 461 -14.78 -8.48 11.22
N GLY A 462 -14.86 -9.34 10.20
CA GLY A 462 -15.58 -9.07 8.95
C GLY A 462 -17.10 -8.88 9.16
N SER A 463 -17.70 -9.63 10.07
CA SER A 463 -19.14 -9.58 10.43
C SER A 463 -19.53 -8.34 11.24
N LEU A 464 -18.53 -7.68 11.83
CA LEU A 464 -18.68 -6.42 12.55
C LEU A 464 -18.15 -5.22 11.76
N ASN A 465 -17.57 -5.40 10.56
CA ASN A 465 -16.85 -4.37 9.79
C ASN A 465 -17.57 -2.99 9.76
N SER A 466 -18.85 -2.92 9.38
CA SER A 466 -19.60 -1.64 9.32
C SER A 466 -19.94 -1.03 10.69
N LEU A 467 -19.75 -1.78 11.78
CA LEU A 467 -20.04 -1.41 13.16
C LEU A 467 -18.76 -1.09 13.97
N LEU A 468 -17.59 -1.53 13.51
CA LEU A 468 -16.30 -1.29 14.16
C LEU A 468 -16.06 0.19 14.55
N PRO A 469 -16.37 1.19 13.70
CA PRO A 469 -16.15 2.59 14.06
C PRO A 469 -17.03 3.11 15.21
N ILE A 470 -18.21 2.52 15.40
CA ILE A 470 -19.12 2.88 16.50
C ILE A 470 -18.77 2.06 17.76
N LEU A 471 -18.33 0.81 17.60
CA LEU A 471 -17.79 -0.01 18.69
C LEU A 471 -16.52 0.59 19.31
N SER A 472 -15.65 1.18 18.50
CA SER A 472 -14.38 1.75 18.98
C SER A 472 -14.59 3.00 19.84
N GLU A 473 -15.62 3.81 19.55
CA GLU A 473 -16.00 4.94 20.41
C GLU A 473 -16.48 4.51 21.80
N ALA A 474 -17.16 3.37 21.91
CA ALA A 474 -17.77 2.89 23.16
C ALA A 474 -16.75 2.61 24.26
N CYS A 475 -15.58 2.05 23.90
CA CYS A 475 -14.44 1.92 24.82
C CYS A 475 -13.14 1.77 24.02
N PRO A 476 -12.45 2.87 23.66
CA PRO A 476 -11.25 2.82 22.82
C PRO A 476 -10.13 1.99 23.43
N ASP A 477 -9.95 2.02 24.74
CA ASP A 477 -8.89 1.26 25.40
C ASP A 477 -9.08 -0.26 25.31
N GLU A 478 -10.31 -0.75 25.44
CA GLU A 478 -10.64 -2.17 25.23
C GLU A 478 -10.61 -2.53 23.73
N PHE A 479 -11.07 -1.62 22.85
CA PHE A 479 -11.04 -1.83 21.39
C PHE A 479 -9.59 -1.91 20.87
N LEU A 480 -8.72 -0.97 21.24
CA LEU A 480 -7.30 -1.02 20.88
C LEU A 480 -6.63 -2.27 21.46
N SER A 481 -6.98 -2.67 22.69
CA SER A 481 -6.45 -3.93 23.28
C SER A 481 -6.92 -5.17 22.50
N ALA A 482 -8.16 -5.18 22.01
CA ALA A 482 -8.66 -6.25 21.14
C ALA A 482 -7.97 -6.27 19.77
N VAL A 483 -7.66 -5.11 19.19
CA VAL A 483 -6.89 -5.01 17.93
C VAL A 483 -5.43 -5.43 18.12
N GLU A 484 -4.78 -5.02 19.21
CA GLU A 484 -3.42 -5.45 19.57
C GLU A 484 -3.35 -6.98 19.74
N ASN A 485 -4.24 -7.56 20.55
CA ASN A 485 -4.35 -9.02 20.75
C ASN A 485 -4.65 -9.77 19.43
N ALA A 486 -5.41 -9.17 18.52
CA ALA A 486 -5.66 -9.73 17.21
C ALA A 486 -4.39 -9.71 16.34
N ILE A 487 -3.64 -8.61 16.29
CA ILE A 487 -2.34 -8.56 15.59
C ILE A 487 -1.34 -9.59 16.17
N ASP A 488 -1.32 -9.79 17.49
CA ASP A 488 -0.47 -10.80 18.17
C ASP A 488 -0.93 -12.25 17.91
N SER A 489 -2.15 -12.47 17.43
CA SER A 489 -2.65 -13.82 17.15
C SER A 489 -1.90 -14.42 15.96
N THR A 490 -1.67 -15.74 15.98
CA THR A 490 -0.93 -16.46 14.91
C THR A 490 -1.77 -17.61 14.35
N PRO A 491 -2.25 -17.56 13.09
CA PRO A 491 -2.18 -16.40 12.18
C PRO A 491 -3.00 -15.21 12.69
N SER A 492 -2.67 -14.00 12.25
CA SER A 492 -3.48 -12.83 12.62
C SER A 492 -4.80 -12.90 11.83
N PRO A 493 -5.97 -12.62 12.46
CA PRO A 493 -7.22 -12.54 11.73
C PRO A 493 -7.17 -11.42 10.69
N PHE A 494 -6.28 -10.43 10.83
CA PHE A 494 -6.11 -9.36 9.84
C PHE A 494 -5.33 -9.82 8.60
N ASP A 495 -4.42 -10.80 8.71
CA ASP A 495 -3.78 -11.44 7.55
C ASP A 495 -4.86 -12.07 6.66
N SER A 496 -5.72 -12.90 7.27
CA SER A 496 -6.87 -13.49 6.57
C SER A 496 -7.87 -12.42 6.09
N LEU A 497 -8.09 -11.34 6.84
CA LEU A 497 -8.98 -10.25 6.43
C LEU A 497 -8.47 -9.53 5.17
N PHE A 498 -7.15 -9.39 5.00
CA PHE A 498 -6.53 -8.93 3.76
C PHE A 498 -6.70 -9.96 2.62
N GLU A 499 -6.47 -11.26 2.88
CA GLU A 499 -6.65 -12.33 1.88
C GLU A 499 -8.10 -12.45 1.36
N GLN A 500 -9.10 -12.15 2.19
CA GLN A 500 -10.51 -12.15 1.80
C GLN A 500 -10.91 -10.92 0.95
N GLY A 501 -9.99 -9.97 0.73
CA GLY A 501 -10.19 -8.76 -0.07
C GLY A 501 -10.17 -9.02 -1.58
N ASP A 502 -11.33 -9.31 -2.17
CA ASP A 502 -11.45 -9.62 -3.59
C ASP A 502 -11.20 -8.38 -4.50
N THR A 503 -10.74 -8.62 -5.73
CA THR A 503 -10.38 -7.60 -6.74
C THR A 503 -11.32 -7.57 -7.96
N GLY A 504 -12.36 -8.41 -7.97
CA GLY A 504 -13.45 -8.38 -8.94
C GLY A 504 -14.35 -7.13 -8.83
N ALA A 505 -15.24 -6.93 -9.81
CA ALA A 505 -16.15 -5.77 -9.87
C ALA A 505 -17.25 -5.75 -8.77
N PHE A 506 -17.38 -6.85 -8.01
CA PHE A 506 -18.23 -6.95 -6.82
C PHE A 506 -17.42 -7.20 -5.54
N GLY A 507 -16.08 -7.05 -5.62
CA GLY A 507 -15.18 -7.29 -4.51
C GLY A 507 -15.44 -6.34 -3.34
N ARG A 508 -15.34 -6.88 -2.13
CA ARG A 508 -15.45 -6.13 -0.87
C ARG A 508 -14.11 -6.16 -0.17
N ASN A 509 -13.71 -5.02 0.39
CA ASN A 509 -12.64 -4.95 1.37
C ASN A 509 -13.28 -5.02 2.77
N TYR A 510 -12.77 -5.91 3.62
CA TYR A 510 -13.31 -6.16 4.96
C TYR A 510 -12.55 -5.45 6.09
N ILE A 511 -11.41 -4.78 5.80
CA ILE A 511 -10.63 -4.02 6.80
C ILE A 511 -11.03 -2.53 6.90
N THR A 512 -11.87 -2.02 5.99
CA THR A 512 -12.17 -0.57 5.91
C THR A 512 -12.76 0.01 7.19
N GLY A 513 -13.61 -0.76 7.88
CA GLY A 513 -14.19 -0.36 9.17
C GLY A 513 -13.22 -0.43 10.33
N LEU A 514 -12.19 -1.29 10.27
CA LEU A 514 -11.09 -1.27 11.24
C LEU A 514 -10.24 -0.01 11.05
N LEU A 515 -9.92 0.33 9.79
CA LEU A 515 -9.19 1.56 9.48
C LEU A 515 -9.98 2.80 9.91
N TRP A 516 -11.27 2.88 9.59
CA TRP A 516 -12.15 3.95 10.07
C TRP A 516 -12.31 3.99 11.60
N ALA A 517 -12.29 2.84 12.28
CA ALA A 517 -12.33 2.77 13.74
C ALA A 517 -11.06 3.32 14.39
N LEU A 518 -9.89 3.00 13.84
CA LEU A 518 -8.59 3.49 14.30
C LEU A 518 -8.41 4.98 13.95
N GLU A 519 -8.75 5.38 12.73
CA GLU A 519 -8.85 6.79 12.33
C GLU A 519 -9.73 7.59 13.29
N GLY A 520 -10.93 7.07 13.63
CA GLY A 520 -11.84 7.67 14.59
C GLY A 520 -11.24 7.88 15.98
N ILE A 521 -10.40 6.94 16.45
CA ILE A 521 -9.71 7.06 17.75
C ILE A 521 -8.51 8.03 17.67
N ALA A 522 -7.77 8.05 16.57
CA ALA A 522 -6.57 8.89 16.39
C ALA A 522 -6.84 10.41 16.47
N TRP A 523 -8.11 10.81 16.39
CA TRP A 523 -8.55 12.19 16.64
C TRP A 523 -8.21 12.71 18.03
N GLU A 524 -8.22 11.86 19.05
CA GLU A 524 -7.98 12.27 20.42
C GLU A 524 -6.51 12.09 20.83
N GLU A 525 -5.90 13.17 21.33
CA GLU A 525 -4.48 13.22 21.69
C GLU A 525 -4.02 12.06 22.58
N THR A 526 -4.83 11.70 23.58
CA THR A 526 -4.60 10.60 24.54
C THR A 526 -4.37 9.24 23.89
N TYR A 527 -4.86 9.04 22.65
CA TYR A 527 -4.82 7.77 21.93
C TYR A 527 -3.93 7.79 20.69
N LEU A 528 -3.46 8.95 20.23
CA LEU A 528 -2.74 9.09 18.97
C LEU A 528 -1.53 8.14 18.87
N SER A 529 -0.63 8.16 19.84
CA SER A 529 0.61 7.36 19.78
C SER A 529 0.34 5.86 19.71
N ARG A 530 -0.54 5.35 20.58
CA ARG A 530 -0.95 3.93 20.60
C ARG A 530 -1.61 3.52 19.28
N THR A 531 -2.54 4.35 18.79
CA THR A 531 -3.30 4.08 17.56
C THR A 531 -2.41 4.15 16.31
N ALA A 532 -1.45 5.07 16.27
CA ALA A 532 -0.49 5.20 15.19
C ALA A 532 0.50 4.02 15.13
N VAL A 533 0.92 3.50 16.29
CA VAL A 533 1.72 2.26 16.36
C VAL A 533 0.89 1.06 15.89
N VAL A 534 -0.35 0.90 16.36
CA VAL A 534 -1.27 -0.16 15.89
C VAL A 534 -1.51 -0.08 14.37
N LEU A 535 -1.71 1.11 13.80
CA LEU A 535 -1.81 1.29 12.35
C LEU A 535 -0.51 0.96 11.60
N ALA A 536 0.65 1.21 12.20
CA ALA A 536 1.95 0.87 11.61
C ALA A 536 2.25 -0.64 11.67
N GLU A 537 1.80 -1.32 12.72
CA GLU A 537 1.82 -2.78 12.81
C GLU A 537 0.88 -3.41 11.77
N ILE A 538 -0.36 -2.93 11.61
CA ILE A 538 -1.26 -3.41 10.54
C ILE A 538 -0.68 -3.07 9.14
N ALA A 539 0.08 -1.97 8.99
CA ALA A 539 0.76 -1.63 7.74
C ALA A 539 1.91 -2.60 7.39
N SER A 540 2.63 -3.17 8.38
CA SER A 540 3.69 -4.15 8.09
C SER A 540 3.15 -5.55 7.74
N HIS A 541 1.88 -5.81 8.06
CA HIS A 541 1.13 -6.99 7.60
C HIS A 541 0.43 -6.81 6.23
N ASP A 542 0.36 -5.59 5.67
CA ASP A 542 -0.39 -5.31 4.45
C ASP A 542 0.32 -5.87 3.18
N PRO A 543 -0.26 -6.84 2.46
CA PRO A 543 0.32 -7.37 1.22
C PRO A 543 0.21 -6.41 0.02
N GLY A 544 -0.42 -5.24 0.21
CA GLY A 544 -0.60 -4.22 -0.81
C GLY A 544 -1.70 -4.54 -1.82
N GLY A 545 -1.65 -3.90 -2.99
CA GLY A 545 -2.62 -4.02 -4.08
C GLY A 545 -3.62 -2.86 -4.17
N ASN A 546 -4.63 -2.98 -5.04
CA ASN A 546 -5.28 -1.82 -5.68
C ASN A 546 -6.33 -1.02 -4.87
N TRP A 547 -6.70 -1.43 -3.65
CA TRP A 547 -7.61 -0.64 -2.80
C TRP A 547 -6.93 0.62 -2.26
N ALA A 548 -7.60 1.77 -2.35
CA ALA A 548 -7.04 3.07 -1.94
C ALA A 548 -7.08 3.32 -0.42
N ASN A 549 -8.05 2.75 0.30
CA ASN A 549 -8.06 2.80 1.77
C ASN A 549 -7.14 1.69 2.31
N ARG A 550 -6.06 2.07 3.01
CA ARG A 550 -4.93 1.24 3.46
C ARG A 550 -4.32 1.80 4.74
N PRO A 551 -3.72 0.97 5.62
CA PRO A 551 -3.17 1.43 6.90
C PRO A 551 -2.10 2.53 6.74
N GLY A 552 -1.19 2.40 5.77
CA GLY A 552 -0.17 3.41 5.46
C GLY A 552 -0.74 4.74 4.93
N ASN A 553 -1.90 4.69 4.26
CA ASN A 553 -2.59 5.91 3.81
C ASN A 553 -3.30 6.59 4.98
N SER A 554 -3.97 5.82 5.87
CA SER A 554 -4.54 6.34 7.12
C SER A 554 -3.46 7.00 7.99
N LEU A 555 -2.26 6.41 8.10
CA LEU A 555 -1.11 7.03 8.77
C LEU A 555 -0.68 8.34 8.11
N THR A 556 -0.49 8.34 6.78
CA THR A 556 -0.09 9.55 6.06
C THR A 556 -1.12 10.66 6.28
N ASP A 557 -2.41 10.36 6.15
CA ASP A 557 -3.51 11.30 6.37
C ASP A 557 -3.59 11.81 7.83
N ILE A 558 -3.34 10.99 8.84
CA ILE A 558 -3.29 11.41 10.25
C ILE A 558 -2.18 12.45 10.48
N PHE A 559 -1.00 12.24 9.87
CA PHE A 559 0.20 13.05 10.13
C PHE A 559 0.46 14.19 9.13
N LEU A 560 -0.38 14.36 8.09
CA LEU A 560 -0.21 15.38 7.03
C LEU A 560 0.22 16.76 7.59
N PRO A 561 1.37 17.33 7.16
CA PRO A 561 1.86 18.57 7.76
C PRO A 561 0.93 19.77 7.56
N TRP A 562 0.09 19.76 6.52
CA TRP A 562 -0.82 20.87 6.14
C TRP A 562 -2.27 20.69 6.63
N LEU A 563 -2.69 19.46 6.94
CA LEU A 563 -4.03 19.14 7.47
C LEU A 563 -3.97 17.82 8.27
N PRO A 564 -3.40 17.83 9.48
CA PRO A 564 -3.28 16.64 10.31
C PRO A 564 -4.66 16.22 10.81
N HIS A 565 -5.07 14.98 10.58
CA HIS A 565 -6.36 14.47 11.03
C HIS A 565 -6.33 13.98 12.48
N THR A 566 -5.89 14.87 13.38
CA THR A 566 -5.87 14.66 14.83
C THR A 566 -5.95 16.01 15.56
N LEU A 567 -6.43 16.01 16.80
CA LEU A 567 -6.44 17.18 17.69
C LEU A 567 -5.13 17.33 18.47
N ALA A 568 -4.20 16.37 18.35
CA ALA A 568 -2.96 16.33 19.10
C ALA A 568 -1.99 17.49 18.79
N SER A 569 -1.28 17.94 19.82
CA SER A 569 -0.21 18.94 19.71
C SER A 569 0.89 18.54 18.71
N ILE A 570 1.72 19.51 18.29
CA ILE A 570 2.90 19.22 17.45
C ILE A 570 3.84 18.26 18.18
N GLU A 571 4.13 18.51 19.45
CA GLU A 571 5.02 17.69 20.28
C GLU A 571 4.53 16.23 20.37
N LYS A 572 3.21 16.01 20.50
CA LYS A 572 2.59 14.68 20.48
C LYS A 572 2.70 14.01 19.12
N ARG A 573 2.44 14.73 18.02
CA ARG A 573 2.64 14.20 16.65
C ARG A 573 4.09 13.85 16.37
N GLN A 574 5.03 14.67 16.83
CA GLN A 574 6.47 14.44 16.75
C GLN A 574 6.91 13.20 17.56
N ALA A 575 6.39 13.03 18.78
CA ALA A 575 6.66 11.86 19.61
C ALA A 575 6.08 10.57 18.98
N ALA A 576 4.86 10.60 18.45
CA ALA A 576 4.25 9.47 17.76
C ALA A 576 5.06 9.05 16.51
N LEU A 577 5.49 10.01 15.67
CA LEU A 577 6.34 9.72 14.51
C LEU A 577 7.69 9.09 14.91
N LYS A 578 8.33 9.58 15.98
CA LYS A 578 9.55 8.95 16.55
C LYS A 578 9.29 7.52 17.03
N THR A 579 8.15 7.29 17.68
CA THR A 579 7.73 5.97 18.16
C THR A 579 7.54 4.98 17.01
N ILE A 580 6.84 5.39 15.94
CA ILE A 580 6.68 4.57 14.72
C ILE A 580 8.04 4.24 14.10
N CYS A 581 8.96 5.20 14.03
CA CYS A 581 10.30 4.96 13.47
C CYS A 581 11.17 4.04 14.34
N ALA A 582 10.92 3.96 15.65
CA ALA A 582 11.62 3.05 16.55
C ALA A 582 11.04 1.63 16.51
N GLU A 583 9.71 1.50 16.52
CA GLU A 583 9.03 0.20 16.62
C GLU A 583 8.75 -0.47 15.26
N GLN A 584 8.56 0.30 14.18
CA GLN A 584 8.33 -0.19 12.82
C GLN A 584 9.21 0.58 11.80
N PRO A 585 10.55 0.41 11.81
CA PRO A 585 11.48 1.32 11.14
C PRO A 585 11.27 1.49 9.63
N GLU A 586 10.81 0.44 8.93
CA GLU A 586 10.58 0.49 7.48
C GLU A 586 9.23 1.15 7.12
N VAL A 587 8.20 0.98 7.97
CA VAL A 587 6.93 1.71 7.84
C VAL A 587 7.14 3.18 8.22
N GLY A 588 7.90 3.45 9.29
CA GLY A 588 8.30 4.79 9.69
C GLY A 588 9.13 5.51 8.63
N TRP A 589 10.04 4.81 7.95
CA TRP A 589 10.76 5.35 6.80
C TRP A 589 9.81 5.75 5.67
N GLN A 590 8.91 4.85 5.24
CA GLN A 590 7.95 5.11 4.18
C GLN A 590 6.98 6.26 4.53
N LEU A 591 6.54 6.33 5.79
CA LEU A 591 5.70 7.42 6.30
C LEU A 591 6.45 8.76 6.31
N LEU A 592 7.70 8.80 6.77
CA LEU A 592 8.48 10.05 6.71
C LEU A 592 8.77 10.48 5.27
N GLU A 593 8.99 9.53 4.35
CA GLU A 593 9.17 9.80 2.93
C GLU A 593 7.87 10.35 2.29
N SER A 594 6.68 9.83 2.66
CA SER A 594 5.39 10.37 2.19
C SER A 594 5.04 11.75 2.78
N LEU A 595 5.52 12.05 3.98
CA LEU A 595 5.32 13.33 4.68
C LEU A 595 6.32 14.43 4.25
N LEU A 596 7.26 14.16 3.34
CA LEU A 596 8.15 15.19 2.80
C LEU A 596 7.39 16.24 1.95
N PRO A 597 7.83 17.52 1.96
CA PRO A 597 7.21 18.59 1.18
C PRO A 597 6.94 18.22 -0.28
N ASN A 598 5.71 18.50 -0.74
CA ASN A 598 5.19 18.23 -2.08
C ASN A 598 5.01 16.76 -2.49
N GLN A 599 5.28 15.76 -1.63
CA GLN A 599 4.96 14.35 -1.96
C GLN A 599 3.44 14.10 -1.93
N HIS A 600 2.75 14.47 -0.84
CA HIS A 600 1.29 14.38 -0.72
C HIS A 600 0.62 15.77 -0.71
N SER A 601 -0.18 16.04 -1.75
CA SER A 601 -0.86 17.33 -1.99
C SER A 601 -2.39 17.24 -2.00
N THR A 602 -2.97 16.06 -1.79
CA THR A 602 -4.41 15.79 -1.73
C THR A 602 -4.70 14.74 -0.65
N THR A 603 -5.89 14.80 -0.06
CA THR A 603 -6.42 13.80 0.88
C THR A 603 -7.92 13.61 0.67
N SER A 604 -8.45 12.45 1.03
CA SER A 604 -9.90 12.22 1.17
C SER A 604 -10.46 12.61 2.53
N GLY A 605 -9.58 12.83 3.53
CA GLY A 605 -9.94 12.91 4.93
C GLY A 605 -10.13 11.53 5.57
N THR A 606 -9.93 11.46 6.89
CA THR A 606 -10.18 10.27 7.70
C THR A 606 -11.60 10.23 8.28
N HIS A 607 -12.04 9.06 8.75
CA HIS A 607 -13.24 8.91 9.55
C HIS A 607 -13.18 9.72 10.86
N LYS A 608 -14.33 10.22 11.34
CA LYS A 608 -14.46 11.03 12.56
C LYS A 608 -15.39 10.38 13.59
N PRO A 609 -15.06 10.46 14.89
CA PRO A 609 -15.95 9.97 15.95
C PRO A 609 -17.29 10.72 15.93
N SER A 610 -18.38 9.97 16.01
CA SER A 610 -19.76 10.45 15.85
C SER A 610 -20.52 10.59 17.17
N TRP A 611 -20.08 9.92 18.24
CA TRP A 611 -20.76 9.86 19.55
C TRP A 611 -19.97 10.49 20.70
N ARG A 612 -18.65 10.59 20.56
CA ARG A 612 -17.77 11.26 21.52
C ARG A 612 -17.80 12.78 21.38
N GLU A 613 -18.15 13.31 20.20
CA GLU A 613 -18.19 14.74 19.84
C GLU A 613 -16.89 15.49 20.20
N THR A 614 -15.74 14.84 20.07
CA THR A 614 -14.44 15.41 20.46
C THR A 614 -13.83 16.33 19.41
N VAL A 615 -14.20 16.18 18.13
CA VAL A 615 -13.78 17.04 17.02
C VAL A 615 -14.70 18.27 16.91
N PRO A 616 -14.20 19.52 17.06
CA PRO A 616 -15.05 20.71 16.97
C PRO A 616 -15.61 20.96 15.56
N ASP A 617 -16.83 21.49 15.45
CA ASP A 617 -17.46 21.88 14.17
C ASP A 617 -16.59 22.83 13.33
N GLU A 618 -15.82 23.72 13.98
CA GLU A 618 -14.94 24.68 13.32
C GLU A 618 -13.60 24.10 12.83
N TRP A 619 -13.31 22.81 13.05
CA TRP A 619 -12.01 22.18 12.78
C TRP A 619 -11.58 22.22 11.30
N GLY A 620 -12.46 22.50 10.34
CA GLY A 620 -12.17 22.57 8.90
C GLY A 620 -11.21 23.69 8.43
N LYS A 621 -10.36 24.22 9.31
CA LYS A 621 -9.30 25.20 9.02
C LYS A 621 -7.96 24.50 9.20
N GLY A 622 -7.23 24.29 8.11
CA GLY A 622 -5.88 23.72 8.14
C GLY A 622 -4.89 24.57 8.95
N VAL A 623 -3.72 23.99 9.23
CA VAL A 623 -2.74 24.58 10.16
C VAL A 623 -2.19 25.93 9.66
N THR A 624 -1.62 26.72 10.56
CA THR A 624 -0.88 27.92 10.17
C THR A 624 0.40 27.56 9.40
N ASN A 625 0.88 28.48 8.57
CA ASN A 625 2.16 28.34 7.87
C ASN A 625 3.35 28.07 8.81
N ASN A 626 3.28 28.45 10.10
CA ASN A 626 4.35 28.14 11.05
C ASN A 626 4.33 26.65 11.40
N GLU A 627 3.19 26.14 11.86
CA GLU A 627 2.97 24.75 12.25
C GLU A 627 3.23 23.78 11.07
N TYR A 628 2.85 24.17 9.84
CA TYR A 628 3.19 23.43 8.62
C TYR A 628 4.70 23.28 8.46
N TRP A 629 5.46 24.38 8.51
CA TRP A 629 6.91 24.34 8.32
C TRP A 629 7.66 23.73 9.50
N GLU A 630 7.09 23.80 10.70
CA GLU A 630 7.61 23.15 11.92
C GLU A 630 7.48 21.62 11.82
N GLN A 631 6.29 21.11 11.49
CA GLN A 631 6.09 19.68 11.24
C GLN A 631 6.89 19.18 10.03
N SER A 632 6.92 19.93 8.92
CA SER A 632 7.64 19.55 7.70
C SER A 632 9.16 19.50 7.90
N ARG A 633 9.72 20.45 8.65
CA ARG A 633 11.15 20.41 9.03
C ARG A 633 11.44 19.23 9.94
N PHE A 634 10.63 19.02 10.98
CA PHE A 634 10.80 17.87 11.87
C PHE A 634 10.82 16.53 11.12
N CYS A 635 9.90 16.30 10.18
CA CYS A 635 9.89 15.07 9.39
C CYS A 635 11.15 14.94 8.51
N ALA A 636 11.61 16.04 7.90
CA ALA A 636 12.82 16.07 7.08
C ALA A 636 14.12 15.90 7.90
N GLU A 637 14.18 16.46 9.12
CA GLU A 637 15.29 16.28 10.05
C GLU A 637 15.32 14.83 10.55
N LEU A 638 14.18 14.29 10.98
CA LEU A 638 14.05 12.93 11.49
C LEU A 638 14.38 11.87 10.44
N ILE A 639 14.01 12.04 9.15
CA ILE A 639 14.40 11.08 8.11
C ILE A 639 15.92 11.12 7.82
N VAL A 640 16.55 12.30 7.93
CA VAL A 640 18.01 12.46 7.84
C VAL A 640 18.70 11.85 9.07
N GLU A 641 18.10 11.91 10.26
CA GLU A 641 18.57 11.20 11.47
C GLU A 641 18.46 9.67 11.29
N GLN A 642 17.28 9.17 10.89
CA GLN A 642 16.99 7.74 10.66
C GLN A 642 17.81 7.11 9.52
N ALA A 643 18.33 7.91 8.59
CA ALA A 643 19.31 7.46 7.61
C ALA A 643 20.71 7.20 8.21
N GLY A 644 21.01 7.67 9.43
CA GLY A 644 22.26 7.38 10.15
C GLY A 644 23.50 7.68 9.31
N PHE A 645 24.29 6.63 9.06
CA PHE A 645 25.27 6.56 7.97
C PHE A 645 24.99 5.36 7.04
N ASP A 646 23.75 4.89 7.00
CA ASP A 646 23.32 3.82 6.10
C ASP A 646 23.39 4.29 4.65
N ILE A 647 24.22 3.63 3.85
CA ILE A 647 24.50 4.04 2.47
C ILE A 647 23.27 3.94 1.57
N VAL A 648 22.31 3.06 1.85
CA VAL A 648 21.07 2.91 1.08
C VAL A 648 20.11 4.05 1.40
N LYS A 649 19.87 4.34 2.68
CA LYS A 649 19.00 5.44 3.14
C LYS A 649 19.59 6.81 2.75
N LEU A 650 20.90 7.03 2.91
CA LEU A 650 21.59 8.22 2.39
C LEU A 650 21.52 8.30 0.85
N THR A 651 21.60 7.18 0.13
CA THR A 651 21.43 7.12 -1.33
C THR A 651 20.00 7.46 -1.78
N SER A 652 18.98 7.21 -0.95
CA SER A 652 17.60 7.65 -1.23
C SER A 652 17.43 9.15 -0.99
N LEU A 653 17.91 9.66 0.15
CA LEU A 653 17.88 11.09 0.46
C LEU A 653 18.68 11.94 -0.54
N ALA A 654 19.77 11.39 -1.10
CA ALA A 654 20.53 12.01 -2.18
C ALA A 654 19.75 12.09 -3.52
N ARG A 655 18.64 11.36 -3.69
CA ARG A 655 17.72 11.47 -4.83
C ARG A 655 16.59 12.46 -4.56
N ASN A 656 16.09 12.48 -3.32
CA ASN A 656 14.99 13.34 -2.87
C ASN A 656 15.49 14.68 -2.27
N TYR A 657 16.71 15.12 -2.59
CA TYR A 657 17.37 16.24 -1.92
C TYR A 657 16.60 17.57 -2.08
N ASP A 658 15.96 17.76 -3.24
CA ASP A 658 15.11 18.91 -3.56
C ASP A 658 13.83 19.00 -2.70
N HIS A 659 13.43 17.89 -2.07
CA HIS A 659 12.34 17.86 -1.09
C HIS A 659 12.77 18.20 0.35
N LEU A 660 14.07 18.34 0.64
CA LEU A 660 14.58 18.56 2.01
C LEU A 660 14.78 20.05 2.35
N PRO A 661 13.90 20.67 3.18
CA PRO A 661 14.10 22.05 3.61
C PRO A 661 15.28 22.19 4.59
N PRO A 662 15.95 23.35 4.68
CA PRO A 662 16.87 23.64 5.77
C PRO A 662 16.15 23.60 7.14
N PRO A 663 16.76 23.01 8.19
CA PRO A 663 18.17 22.58 8.25
C PRO A 663 18.45 21.15 7.74
N ALA A 664 17.44 20.34 7.42
CA ALA A 664 17.62 18.92 7.07
C ALA A 664 18.55 18.67 5.87
N SER A 665 18.42 19.47 4.79
CA SER A 665 19.35 19.40 3.66
C SER A 665 20.77 19.83 4.03
N GLU A 666 20.96 20.62 5.08
CA GLU A 666 22.28 21.02 5.58
C GLU A 666 22.89 19.91 6.43
N MET A 667 22.11 19.30 7.33
CA MET A 667 22.49 18.09 8.07
C MET A 667 22.88 16.95 7.12
N LEU A 668 22.18 16.81 5.99
CA LEU A 668 22.55 15.83 4.96
C LEU A 668 23.87 16.21 4.28
N ARG A 669 24.07 17.47 3.84
CA ARG A 669 25.37 17.91 3.28
C ARG A 669 26.52 17.65 4.25
N ASP A 670 26.35 17.99 5.54
CA ASP A 670 27.38 17.81 6.56
C ASP A 670 27.68 16.33 6.83
N LYS A 671 26.66 15.45 6.81
CA LYS A 671 26.85 13.98 6.83
C LYS A 671 27.63 13.50 5.61
N LEU A 672 27.28 13.94 4.41
CA LEU A 672 27.95 13.55 3.15
C LEU A 672 29.40 14.05 3.07
N ALA A 673 29.65 15.27 3.56
CA ALA A 673 30.98 15.89 3.66
C ALA A 673 31.81 15.38 4.86
N SER A 674 31.22 14.56 5.73
CA SER A 674 31.86 14.16 6.98
C SER A 674 33.09 13.27 6.76
N ASP A 675 33.99 13.35 7.73
CA ASP A 675 35.18 12.51 7.87
C ASP A 675 34.87 11.00 7.90
N HIS A 676 33.60 10.60 8.15
CA HIS A 676 33.11 9.23 8.04
C HIS A 676 32.92 8.85 6.56
N CYS A 677 32.05 9.58 5.84
CA CYS A 677 31.76 9.34 4.42
C CYS A 677 32.98 9.52 3.50
N LEU A 678 33.87 10.47 3.82
CA LEU A 678 35.10 10.72 3.05
C LEU A 678 36.20 9.66 3.26
N LYS A 679 36.14 8.89 4.36
CA LYS A 679 37.12 7.82 4.67
C LYS A 679 36.60 6.40 4.42
N LEU A 680 35.36 6.26 3.97
CA LEU A 680 34.87 5.03 3.35
C LEU A 680 35.82 4.61 2.22
N SER A 681 35.91 3.31 1.95
CA SER A 681 36.63 2.83 0.78
C SER A 681 36.03 3.40 -0.51
N GLU A 682 36.82 3.40 -1.59
CA GLU A 682 36.36 3.85 -2.90
C GLU A 682 35.17 3.05 -3.46
N GLU A 683 34.93 1.86 -2.90
CA GLU A 683 33.84 0.96 -3.27
C GLU A 683 32.57 1.24 -2.47
N GLU A 684 32.69 1.52 -1.16
CA GLU A 684 31.59 1.89 -0.27
C GLU A 684 31.01 3.28 -0.58
N ARG A 685 31.84 4.25 -0.97
CA ARG A 685 31.38 5.60 -1.35
C ARG A 685 30.76 5.68 -2.75
N LEU A 686 30.87 4.61 -3.55
CA LEU A 686 30.45 4.59 -4.95
C LEU A 686 28.93 4.75 -5.19
N PRO A 687 28.01 4.10 -4.43
CA PRO A 687 26.57 4.26 -4.63
C PRO A 687 26.11 5.70 -4.35
N LEU A 688 26.69 6.29 -3.30
CA LEU A 688 26.43 7.64 -2.82
C LEU A 688 26.89 8.69 -3.83
N TRP A 689 28.15 8.60 -4.27
CA TRP A 689 28.71 9.40 -5.37
C TRP A 689 27.86 9.27 -6.65
N GLY A 690 27.49 8.04 -7.02
CA GLY A 690 26.65 7.78 -8.19
C GLY A 690 25.25 8.38 -8.12
N ALA A 691 24.66 8.51 -6.92
CA ALA A 691 23.38 9.18 -6.72
C ALA A 691 23.50 10.70 -6.84
N LEU A 692 24.51 11.31 -6.19
CA LEU A 692 24.76 12.75 -6.29
C LEU A 692 25.08 13.17 -7.74
N CYS A 693 25.88 12.38 -8.47
CA CYS A 693 26.11 12.60 -9.90
C CYS A 693 24.83 12.52 -10.75
N LYS A 694 23.81 11.74 -10.36
CA LYS A 694 22.52 11.69 -11.05
C LYS A 694 21.64 12.88 -10.71
N LEU A 695 21.62 13.31 -9.45
CA LEU A 695 20.92 14.53 -8.99
C LEU A 695 21.46 15.76 -9.74
N ILE A 696 22.79 15.94 -9.75
CA ILE A 696 23.46 17.04 -10.46
C ILE A 696 23.13 17.00 -11.95
N ALA A 697 23.30 15.84 -12.61
CA ALA A 697 22.99 15.69 -14.03
C ALA A 697 21.51 15.97 -14.36
N HIS A 698 20.58 15.61 -13.47
CA HIS A 698 19.15 15.88 -13.65
C HIS A 698 18.85 17.39 -13.64
N HIS A 699 19.36 18.13 -12.64
CA HIS A 699 19.15 19.58 -12.56
C HIS A 699 19.92 20.36 -13.65
N ARG A 700 21.18 20.00 -13.91
CA ARG A 700 22.03 20.61 -14.96
C ARG A 700 21.48 20.41 -16.37
N ARG A 701 20.73 19.33 -16.62
CA ARG A 701 20.04 19.08 -17.90
C ARG A 701 18.82 19.99 -18.12
N PHE A 702 18.19 20.47 -17.05
CA PHE A 702 16.97 21.28 -17.12
C PHE A 702 17.11 22.59 -16.29
N PRO A 703 18.06 23.48 -16.63
CA PRO A 703 18.41 24.63 -15.79
C PRO A 703 17.29 25.68 -15.70
N ASP A 704 16.48 25.83 -16.75
CA ASP A 704 15.36 26.80 -16.80
C ASP A 704 14.06 26.28 -16.14
N ALA A 705 14.06 25.05 -15.60
CA ALA A 705 12.86 24.46 -15.02
C ALA A 705 12.60 24.97 -13.59
N LYS A 706 11.34 25.29 -13.26
CA LYS A 706 10.95 25.87 -11.95
C LYS A 706 11.26 24.99 -10.72
N TRP A 707 11.43 23.68 -10.91
CA TRP A 707 11.79 22.73 -9.86
C TRP A 707 13.32 22.55 -9.76
N SER A 708 14.10 23.11 -10.68
CA SER A 708 15.54 22.88 -10.73
C SER A 708 16.27 23.70 -9.67
N LEU A 709 17.25 23.08 -9.02
CA LEU A 709 18.07 23.74 -8.00
C LEU A 709 19.04 24.73 -8.68
N GLY A 710 19.12 25.95 -8.14
CA GLY A 710 20.07 26.96 -8.61
C GLY A 710 21.50 26.67 -8.16
N ASP A 711 22.48 27.37 -8.74
CA ASP A 711 23.91 27.22 -8.43
C ASP A 711 24.22 27.35 -6.92
N ASP A 712 23.54 28.26 -6.21
CA ASP A 712 23.68 28.44 -4.76
C ASP A 712 23.39 27.16 -3.94
N SER A 713 22.62 26.23 -4.51
CA SER A 713 22.28 24.92 -3.91
C SER A 713 23.04 23.75 -4.56
N LEU A 714 23.39 23.83 -5.85
CA LEU A 714 24.12 22.77 -6.54
C LEU A 714 25.63 22.79 -6.28
N LEU A 715 26.26 23.97 -6.23
CA LEU A 715 27.73 24.09 -6.06
C LEU A 715 28.26 23.38 -4.80
N PRO A 716 27.63 23.48 -3.61
CA PRO A 716 28.06 22.71 -2.44
C PRO A 716 27.96 21.18 -2.65
N ILE A 717 26.99 20.72 -3.43
CA ILE A 717 26.81 19.29 -3.74
C ILE A 717 27.88 18.84 -4.76
N GLU A 718 28.21 19.68 -5.73
CA GLU A 718 29.29 19.45 -6.70
C GLU A 718 30.67 19.39 -6.01
N GLU A 719 30.93 20.24 -5.01
CA GLU A 719 32.13 20.20 -4.16
C GLU A 719 32.23 18.91 -3.33
N ILE A 720 31.13 18.46 -2.72
CA ILE A 720 31.07 17.20 -1.96
C ILE A 720 31.24 15.99 -2.90
N THR A 721 30.57 16.01 -4.06
CA THR A 721 30.67 14.95 -5.09
C THR A 721 32.08 14.83 -5.64
N SER A 722 32.81 15.95 -5.76
CA SER A 722 34.21 15.97 -6.18
C SER A 722 35.15 15.35 -5.14
N GLN A 723 34.84 15.47 -3.84
CA GLN A 723 35.62 14.84 -2.76
C GLN A 723 35.31 13.33 -2.62
N LEU A 724 34.05 12.94 -2.84
CA LEU A 724 33.60 11.54 -2.87
C LEU A 724 34.04 10.78 -4.14
N ALA A 725 34.57 11.47 -5.16
CA ALA A 725 34.97 10.87 -6.44
C ALA A 725 36.14 9.86 -6.29
N PRO A 726 35.98 8.61 -6.79
CA PRO A 726 37.07 7.62 -6.81
C PRO A 726 38.30 8.10 -7.59
N GLN A 727 39.48 7.74 -7.11
CA GLN A 727 40.76 8.06 -7.72
C GLN A 727 41.29 6.94 -8.63
N ARG A 728 40.92 5.68 -8.38
CA ARG A 728 41.21 4.57 -9.31
C ARG A 728 40.40 4.74 -10.61
N PRO A 729 41.02 4.75 -11.81
CA PRO A 729 40.31 4.82 -13.09
C PRO A 729 39.23 3.75 -13.23
N SER A 730 39.52 2.54 -12.74
CA SER A 730 38.62 1.39 -12.67
C SER A 730 37.39 1.57 -11.76
N LEU A 731 37.38 2.52 -10.82
CA LEU A 731 36.20 2.84 -10.00
C LEU A 731 35.50 4.12 -10.48
N LEU A 732 36.28 5.15 -10.88
CA LEU A 732 35.75 6.38 -11.46
C LEU A 732 34.93 6.10 -12.73
N ASN A 733 35.47 5.28 -13.64
CA ASN A 733 34.82 4.98 -14.91
C ASN A 733 33.73 3.90 -14.80
N LYS A 734 33.58 3.20 -13.67
CA LYS A 734 32.57 2.14 -13.48
C LYS A 734 31.15 2.61 -13.78
N ARG A 735 30.85 3.88 -13.52
CA ARG A 735 29.56 4.53 -13.83
C ARG A 735 29.23 4.46 -15.33
N LEU A 736 30.20 4.72 -16.22
CA LEU A 736 30.02 4.69 -17.69
C LEU A 736 29.60 3.31 -18.22
N PHE A 737 29.85 2.25 -17.47
CA PHE A 737 29.55 0.86 -17.82
C PHE A 737 28.49 0.23 -16.88
N SER A 738 27.77 1.05 -16.12
CA SER A 738 26.75 0.59 -15.16
C SER A 738 25.47 1.45 -15.15
N ASP A 739 25.55 2.75 -15.44
CA ASP A 739 24.39 3.64 -15.58
C ASP A 739 23.80 3.63 -17.00
N ALA A 740 22.55 4.08 -17.12
CA ALA A 740 21.90 4.33 -18.39
C ALA A 740 22.48 5.56 -19.11
N ASP A 741 22.70 5.45 -20.42
CA ASP A 741 23.32 6.47 -21.28
C ASP A 741 22.73 7.89 -21.13
N ALA A 742 21.43 8.00 -20.85
CA ALA A 742 20.71 9.27 -20.71
C ALA A 742 21.21 10.19 -19.58
N TYR A 743 22.02 9.69 -18.64
CA TYR A 743 22.66 10.48 -17.58
C TYR A 743 24.01 11.11 -17.96
N PHE A 744 24.46 10.93 -19.21
CA PHE A 744 25.72 11.47 -19.73
C PHE A 744 25.53 12.45 -20.90
N TYR A 745 24.28 12.89 -21.14
CA TYR A 745 23.92 13.80 -22.23
C TYR A 745 23.52 15.17 -21.68
N GLU A 746 24.17 16.23 -22.15
CA GLU A 746 23.88 17.62 -21.78
C GLU A 746 23.05 18.31 -22.87
N GLY A 747 21.88 18.83 -22.51
CA GLY A 747 20.96 19.52 -23.41
C GLY A 747 20.33 18.63 -24.51
N ASP A 748 19.80 19.29 -25.54
CA ASP A 748 19.01 18.67 -26.62
C ASP A 748 19.86 18.30 -27.84
N GLY A 749 20.97 17.61 -27.62
CA GLY A 749 21.90 17.16 -28.66
C GLY A 749 21.36 16.07 -29.60
N ASP A 750 21.99 15.91 -30.77
CA ASP A 750 21.69 14.80 -31.69
C ASP A 750 22.10 13.47 -31.06
N TRP A 751 21.13 12.60 -30.79
CA TRP A 751 21.33 11.30 -30.16
C TRP A 751 22.40 10.41 -30.85
N GLN A 752 22.57 10.49 -32.17
CA GLN A 752 23.63 9.73 -32.86
C GLN A 752 25.02 10.29 -32.55
N VAL A 753 25.13 11.62 -32.45
CA VAL A 753 26.38 12.30 -32.08
C VAL A 753 26.70 12.06 -30.60
N GLU A 754 25.71 12.08 -29.71
CA GLU A 754 25.91 11.81 -28.29
C GLU A 754 26.23 10.32 -28.00
N GLN A 755 25.65 9.35 -28.73
CA GLN A 755 26.07 7.95 -28.63
C GLN A 755 27.52 7.75 -29.08
N GLU A 756 27.94 8.35 -30.19
CA GLU A 756 29.34 8.26 -30.66
C GLU A 756 30.30 8.91 -29.67
N LYS A 757 29.98 10.10 -29.15
CA LYS A 757 30.75 10.75 -28.05
C LYS A 757 30.87 9.83 -26.84
N LEU A 758 29.76 9.24 -26.37
CA LEU A 758 29.76 8.36 -25.20
C LEU A 758 30.53 7.07 -25.46
N PHE A 759 30.52 6.54 -26.69
CA PHE A 759 31.36 5.42 -27.09
C PHE A 759 32.85 5.79 -27.08
N GLN A 760 33.23 6.98 -27.58
CA GLN A 760 34.62 7.45 -27.50
C GLN A 760 35.07 7.76 -26.06
N ILE A 761 34.19 8.26 -25.20
CA ILE A 761 34.46 8.42 -23.75
C ILE A 761 34.67 7.06 -23.08
N ARG A 762 33.82 6.07 -23.38
CA ARG A 762 34.01 4.67 -22.95
C ARG A 762 35.34 4.09 -23.49
N LYS A 763 35.72 4.39 -24.74
CA LYS A 763 36.97 3.94 -25.36
C LYS A 763 38.21 4.57 -24.71
N ALA A 764 38.16 5.85 -24.35
CA ALA A 764 39.19 6.51 -23.55
C ALA A 764 39.31 5.87 -22.16
N ALA A 765 38.19 5.66 -21.46
CA ALA A 765 38.16 5.04 -20.14
C ALA A 765 38.77 3.61 -20.11
N ILE A 766 38.54 2.78 -21.12
CA ILE A 766 39.24 1.48 -21.24
C ILE A 766 40.72 1.67 -21.56
N GLY A 767 41.09 2.70 -22.33
CA GLY A 767 42.49 3.09 -22.57
C GLY A 767 43.24 3.47 -21.29
N ASP A 768 42.61 4.23 -20.39
CA ASP A 768 43.20 4.61 -19.10
C ASP A 768 43.40 3.39 -18.19
N ILE A 769 42.44 2.45 -18.18
CA ILE A 769 42.52 1.20 -17.41
C ILE A 769 43.57 0.24 -18.01
N LEU A 770 43.73 0.20 -19.33
CA LEU A 770 44.88 -0.44 -19.99
C LEU A 770 46.21 0.23 -19.60
N GLY A 771 46.22 1.53 -19.34
CA GLY A 771 47.37 2.27 -18.82
C GLY A 771 47.71 1.96 -17.35
N GLU A 772 46.70 1.65 -16.53
CA GLU A 772 46.84 1.31 -15.11
C GLU A 772 47.57 -0.05 -14.91
N GLY A 773 47.28 -1.06 -15.74
CA GLY A 773 47.90 -2.39 -15.60
C GLY A 773 47.78 -3.35 -16.80
N GLY A 774 47.55 -2.83 -18.01
CA GLY A 774 47.40 -3.62 -19.23
C GLY A 774 46.10 -4.44 -19.29
N LEU A 775 46.06 -5.44 -20.18
CA LEU A 775 44.89 -6.31 -20.34
C LEU A 775 44.42 -6.98 -19.03
N PRO A 776 45.30 -7.43 -18.11
CA PRO A 776 44.88 -7.94 -16.80
C PRO A 776 44.02 -6.96 -15.98
N GLN A 777 44.30 -5.65 -16.05
CA GLN A 777 43.55 -4.64 -15.31
C GLN A 777 42.15 -4.41 -15.90
N VAL A 778 42.00 -4.55 -17.22
CA VAL A 778 40.68 -4.57 -17.87
C VAL A 778 39.89 -5.81 -17.46
N LEU A 779 40.54 -6.97 -17.31
CA LEU A 779 39.88 -8.19 -16.81
C LEU A 779 39.49 -8.10 -15.32
N GLU A 780 40.21 -7.33 -14.50
CA GLU A 780 39.78 -6.97 -13.14
C GLU A 780 38.55 -6.04 -13.20
N PHE A 781 38.64 -4.92 -13.93
CA PHE A 781 37.56 -3.94 -14.08
C PHE A 781 36.25 -4.56 -14.61
N THR A 782 36.34 -5.45 -15.60
CA THR A 782 35.21 -6.23 -16.14
C THR A 782 34.43 -6.95 -15.04
N ARG A 783 35.09 -7.43 -13.97
CA ARG A 783 34.44 -8.11 -12.85
C ARG A 783 33.73 -7.13 -11.89
N THR A 784 33.98 -5.82 -11.95
CA THR A 784 33.40 -4.83 -11.03
C THR A 784 32.15 -4.13 -11.57
N VAL A 785 31.99 -4.05 -12.90
CA VAL A 785 30.85 -3.38 -13.58
C VAL A 785 29.58 -4.23 -13.62
N ILE A 786 28.46 -3.59 -13.99
CA ILE A 786 27.19 -4.27 -14.32
C ILE A 786 27.22 -4.74 -15.78
N ASN A 787 27.51 -3.85 -16.73
CA ASN A 787 27.47 -4.15 -18.16
C ASN A 787 28.85 -4.59 -18.70
N ALA A 788 29.34 -5.72 -18.21
CA ALA A 788 30.62 -6.32 -18.64
C ALA A 788 30.72 -6.51 -20.17
N HIS A 789 29.59 -6.72 -20.85
CA HIS A 789 29.52 -6.81 -22.31
C HIS A 789 30.00 -5.52 -23.01
N LEU A 790 29.68 -4.33 -22.50
CA LEU A 790 30.12 -3.05 -23.06
C LEU A 790 31.65 -2.88 -23.02
N VAL A 791 32.31 -3.48 -22.02
CA VAL A 791 33.78 -3.51 -21.95
C VAL A 791 34.35 -4.41 -23.06
N GLY A 792 33.70 -5.54 -23.34
CA GLY A 792 34.04 -6.45 -24.44
C GLY A 792 33.82 -5.81 -25.82
N ASP A 793 32.70 -5.13 -26.02
CA ASP A 793 32.38 -4.38 -27.25
C ASP A 793 33.41 -3.28 -27.55
N VAL A 794 33.78 -2.48 -26.53
CA VAL A 794 34.74 -1.38 -26.67
C VAL A 794 36.16 -1.90 -26.89
N LEU A 795 36.58 -2.97 -26.20
CA LEU A 795 37.90 -3.57 -26.39
C LEU A 795 38.05 -4.24 -27.77
N ALA A 796 36.97 -4.84 -28.30
CA ALA A 796 36.95 -5.40 -29.65
C ALA A 796 37.16 -4.33 -30.75
N ASP A 797 36.80 -3.07 -30.47
CA ASP A 797 36.91 -1.92 -31.37
C ASP A 797 38.31 -1.25 -31.34
N MET A 798 39.24 -1.72 -30.50
CA MET A 798 40.61 -1.21 -30.44
C MET A 798 41.57 -1.82 -31.48
N ASP A 799 41.09 -2.78 -32.29
CA ASP A 799 41.76 -3.43 -33.43
C ASP A 799 43.24 -3.84 -33.23
N GLN A 800 43.49 -4.57 -32.15
CA GLN A 800 44.78 -5.23 -31.90
C GLN A 800 44.61 -6.75 -32.00
N SER A 801 45.03 -7.34 -33.12
CA SER A 801 44.98 -8.80 -33.41
C SER A 801 45.82 -9.68 -32.47
N GLU A 802 46.45 -9.09 -31.47
CA GLU A 802 47.18 -9.78 -30.40
C GLU A 802 46.20 -10.15 -29.26
N PHE A 803 45.18 -9.33 -28.99
CA PHE A 803 44.11 -9.63 -28.03
C PHE A 803 43.33 -10.90 -28.39
N ASP A 804 43.11 -11.22 -29.67
CA ASP A 804 42.48 -12.48 -30.08
C ASP A 804 43.20 -13.71 -29.49
N LYS A 805 44.54 -13.64 -29.38
CA LYS A 805 45.40 -14.75 -28.94
C LYS A 805 45.59 -14.80 -27.42
N GLU A 806 45.47 -13.65 -26.76
CA GLU A 806 45.53 -13.54 -25.30
C GLU A 806 44.18 -13.89 -24.65
N LEU A 807 43.07 -13.56 -25.32
CA LEU A 807 41.71 -13.82 -24.85
C LEU A 807 41.21 -15.23 -25.25
N LEU A 808 41.56 -15.75 -26.44
CA LEU A 808 41.03 -17.02 -26.96
C LEU A 808 42.14 -18.06 -27.21
N PRO A 809 41.98 -19.32 -26.77
CA PRO A 809 40.86 -19.86 -26.00
C PRO A 809 40.97 -19.59 -24.48
N GLY A 810 41.96 -18.81 -24.03
CA GLY A 810 42.37 -18.72 -22.62
C GLY A 810 41.29 -18.28 -21.62
N LEU A 811 40.32 -17.46 -22.04
CA LEU A 811 39.21 -17.00 -21.21
C LEU A 811 37.86 -17.66 -21.56
N LEU A 812 37.86 -18.71 -22.39
CA LEU A 812 36.67 -19.51 -22.65
C LEU A 812 36.41 -20.48 -21.49
N ASP A 813 35.99 -19.93 -20.35
CA ASP A 813 35.54 -20.66 -19.17
C ASP A 813 34.28 -20.00 -18.60
N MET A 814 33.23 -20.79 -18.39
CA MET A 814 31.98 -20.35 -17.78
C MET A 814 32.00 -20.33 -16.25
N ALA A 815 33.06 -20.85 -15.61
CA ALA A 815 33.26 -20.74 -14.17
C ALA A 815 33.33 -19.27 -13.70
N ASP A 816 33.73 -18.34 -14.57
CA ASP A 816 33.71 -16.90 -14.32
C ASP A 816 32.62 -16.21 -15.16
N GLN A 817 31.40 -16.09 -14.63
CA GLN A 817 30.26 -15.53 -15.38
C GLN A 817 30.47 -14.08 -15.85
N LYS A 818 31.35 -13.30 -15.21
CA LYS A 818 31.60 -11.90 -15.61
C LYS A 818 32.62 -11.81 -16.74
N LEU A 819 33.71 -12.57 -16.67
CA LEU A 819 34.60 -12.73 -17.83
C LEU A 819 33.88 -13.41 -19.00
N TRP A 820 32.98 -14.36 -18.72
CA TRP A 820 32.10 -14.95 -19.72
C TRP A 820 31.25 -13.91 -20.46
N SER A 821 30.53 -13.04 -19.75
CA SER A 821 29.73 -11.95 -20.35
C SER A 821 30.57 -11.00 -21.23
N PHE A 822 31.81 -10.74 -20.81
CA PHE A 822 32.77 -9.91 -21.55
C PHE A 822 33.36 -10.63 -22.78
N VAL A 823 33.83 -11.87 -22.65
CA VAL A 823 34.47 -12.60 -23.76
C VAL A 823 33.44 -13.04 -24.79
N ALA A 824 32.20 -13.33 -24.38
CA ALA A 824 31.09 -13.59 -25.27
C ALA A 824 30.68 -12.34 -26.05
N ALA A 825 30.60 -11.17 -25.40
CA ALA A 825 30.36 -9.90 -26.09
C ALA A 825 31.49 -9.54 -27.06
N TYR A 826 32.75 -9.69 -26.63
CA TYR A 826 33.93 -9.52 -27.49
C TYR A 826 33.85 -10.43 -28.72
N ALA A 827 33.62 -11.74 -28.53
CA ALA A 827 33.47 -12.71 -29.61
C ALA A 827 32.29 -12.37 -30.53
N TRP A 828 31.16 -11.94 -29.97
CA TRP A 828 29.98 -11.51 -30.72
C TRP A 828 30.25 -10.26 -31.56
N ARG A 829 30.93 -9.25 -31.00
CA ARG A 829 31.32 -8.00 -31.68
C ARG A 829 32.33 -8.26 -32.80
N ARG A 830 33.33 -9.12 -32.57
CA ARG A 830 34.28 -9.55 -33.61
C ARG A 830 33.59 -10.37 -34.71
N ARG A 831 32.66 -11.27 -34.35
CA ARG A 831 31.76 -11.97 -35.30
C ARG A 831 30.79 -11.03 -36.02
N PHE A 832 30.40 -9.91 -35.44
CA PHE A 832 29.57 -8.91 -36.11
C PHE A 832 30.36 -8.15 -37.18
N MET A 833 31.61 -7.75 -36.87
CA MET A 833 32.49 -7.07 -37.81
C MET A 833 33.09 -8.00 -38.89
N GLY A 834 33.35 -9.26 -38.56
CA GLY A 834 33.99 -10.26 -39.44
C GLY A 834 33.09 -11.38 -39.96
N SER A 835 31.79 -11.38 -39.66
CA SER A 835 30.83 -12.48 -39.91
C SER A 835 31.21 -13.81 -39.22
N TRP A 836 30.51 -14.92 -39.55
CA TRP A 836 30.94 -16.27 -39.17
C TRP A 836 32.34 -16.63 -39.70
N GLN A 837 32.82 -15.96 -40.76
CA GLN A 837 34.17 -16.12 -41.28
C GLN A 837 35.26 -15.85 -40.21
N TRP A 838 35.06 -14.90 -39.29
CA TRP A 838 35.97 -14.71 -38.14
C TRP A 838 36.05 -15.97 -37.25
N PHE A 839 34.91 -16.60 -36.94
CA PHE A 839 34.91 -17.85 -36.17
C PHE A 839 35.63 -18.95 -36.95
N ASP A 840 35.39 -19.08 -38.26
CA ASP A 840 36.00 -20.13 -39.07
C ASP A 840 37.52 -19.94 -39.22
N GLU A 841 38.00 -18.70 -39.41
CA GLU A 841 39.43 -18.34 -39.60
C GLU A 841 40.29 -18.41 -38.33
N ILE A 842 39.71 -18.40 -37.12
CA ILE A 842 40.46 -18.66 -35.88
C ILE A 842 41.14 -20.03 -35.94
N ASN A 843 42.44 -20.06 -35.70
CA ASN A 843 43.21 -21.30 -35.64
C ASN A 843 42.88 -22.11 -34.35
N LYS A 844 42.01 -23.11 -34.49
CA LYS A 844 41.57 -24.02 -33.42
C LYS A 844 42.44 -25.27 -33.30
N VAL A 845 43.56 -25.36 -34.01
CA VAL A 845 44.46 -26.53 -33.95
C VAL A 845 45.10 -26.60 -32.56
N GLY A 846 44.77 -27.65 -31.80
CA GLY A 846 45.21 -27.82 -30.41
C GLY A 846 44.29 -27.18 -29.36
N TRP A 847 43.08 -26.77 -29.73
CA TRP A 847 42.02 -26.44 -28.76
C TRP A 847 41.35 -27.72 -28.25
N GLU A 848 41.00 -27.76 -26.97
CA GLU A 848 40.23 -28.85 -26.39
C GLU A 848 38.76 -28.82 -26.84
N PRO A 849 38.05 -29.96 -26.95
CA PRO A 849 36.63 -29.99 -27.30
C PRO A 849 35.78 -29.08 -26.42
N LYS A 850 36.08 -29.02 -25.11
CA LYS A 850 35.42 -28.11 -24.16
C LYS A 850 35.56 -26.64 -24.55
N GLN A 851 36.73 -26.18 -25.00
CA GLN A 851 36.94 -24.79 -25.43
C GLN A 851 36.14 -24.45 -26.68
N ILE A 852 36.01 -25.41 -27.61
CA ILE A 852 35.17 -25.26 -28.81
C ILE A 852 33.69 -25.22 -28.43
N ALA A 853 33.24 -26.08 -27.51
CA ALA A 853 31.87 -26.09 -26.98
C ALA A 853 31.53 -24.75 -26.30
N LEU A 854 32.46 -24.20 -25.51
CA LEU A 854 32.29 -22.93 -24.83
C LEU A 854 32.27 -21.75 -25.82
N LEU A 855 33.13 -21.69 -26.85
CA LEU A 855 33.01 -20.64 -27.87
C LEU A 855 31.66 -20.72 -28.64
N LEU A 856 31.13 -21.92 -28.88
CA LEU A 856 29.81 -22.09 -29.49
C LEU A 856 28.67 -21.61 -28.57
N CYS A 857 28.81 -21.71 -27.25
CA CYS A 857 27.84 -21.18 -26.29
C CYS A 857 27.85 -19.64 -26.16
N ALA A 858 28.91 -18.97 -26.63
CA ALA A 858 29.01 -17.50 -26.67
C ALA A 858 28.28 -16.90 -27.89
N LEU A 859 27.89 -17.77 -28.81
CA LEU A 859 27.15 -17.47 -30.03
C LEU A 859 25.68 -17.95 -29.84
N PRO A 860 24.74 -17.65 -30.76
CA PRO A 860 23.32 -17.87 -30.47
C PRO A 860 22.99 -19.35 -30.20
N PHE A 861 22.07 -19.62 -29.26
CA PHE A 861 21.52 -20.95 -29.01
C PHE A 861 20.55 -21.38 -30.13
N GLU A 862 21.06 -21.42 -31.36
CA GLU A 862 20.32 -21.70 -32.60
C GLU A 862 20.87 -22.94 -33.32
N ARG A 863 20.11 -23.42 -34.32
CA ARG A 863 20.47 -24.61 -35.12
C ARG A 863 21.89 -24.57 -35.70
N ASN A 864 22.39 -23.40 -36.14
CA ASN A 864 23.76 -23.25 -36.64
C ASN A 864 24.85 -23.56 -35.60
N ALA A 865 24.56 -23.34 -34.31
CA ALA A 865 25.46 -23.66 -33.22
C ALA A 865 25.34 -25.14 -32.82
N TRP A 866 24.13 -25.70 -32.76
CA TRP A 866 23.91 -27.12 -32.45
C TRP A 866 24.48 -28.05 -33.53
N ASP A 867 24.28 -27.73 -34.82
CA ASP A 867 24.86 -28.51 -35.91
C ASP A 867 26.40 -28.42 -35.93
N ARG A 868 26.98 -27.30 -35.48
CA ARG A 868 28.42 -27.15 -35.28
C ARG A 868 28.92 -27.91 -34.04
N ALA A 869 28.16 -27.94 -32.95
CA ALA A 869 28.47 -28.74 -31.77
C ALA A 869 28.52 -30.23 -32.13
N ALA A 870 27.49 -30.75 -32.83
CA ALA A 870 27.46 -32.13 -33.31
C ALA A 870 28.61 -32.45 -34.29
N GLN A 871 28.96 -31.54 -35.21
CA GLN A 871 30.05 -31.76 -36.16
C GLN A 871 31.47 -31.62 -35.58
N LEU A 872 31.67 -30.79 -34.55
CA LEU A 872 33.00 -30.46 -34.03
C LEU A 872 33.34 -31.17 -32.70
N LEU A 873 32.34 -31.61 -31.93
CA LEU A 873 32.55 -32.24 -30.61
C LEU A 873 32.40 -33.77 -30.64
N GLY A 874 31.52 -34.30 -31.51
CA GLY A 874 31.26 -35.73 -31.64
C GLY A 874 30.83 -36.37 -30.32
N GLU A 875 31.58 -37.36 -29.83
CA GLU A 875 31.32 -38.04 -28.55
C GLU A 875 31.39 -37.12 -27.31
N ASN A 876 31.95 -35.91 -27.45
CA ASN A 876 32.09 -34.91 -26.38
C ASN A 876 30.91 -33.90 -26.33
N GLU A 877 29.74 -34.24 -26.87
CA GLU A 877 28.55 -33.37 -26.86
C GLU A 877 28.09 -33.03 -25.43
N ASN A 878 28.43 -33.86 -24.44
CA ASN A 878 28.21 -33.60 -23.02
C ASN A 878 28.89 -32.30 -22.53
N GLU A 879 30.03 -31.89 -23.09
CA GLU A 879 30.67 -30.61 -22.74
C GLU A 879 29.87 -29.40 -23.24
N TYR A 880 28.97 -29.56 -24.21
CA TYR A 880 27.99 -28.53 -24.56
C TYR A 880 26.82 -28.54 -23.56
N TRP A 881 26.18 -29.71 -23.38
CA TRP A 881 24.95 -29.82 -22.57
C TRP A 881 25.15 -29.62 -21.06
N ASN A 882 26.34 -29.90 -20.51
CA ASN A 882 26.63 -29.65 -19.09
C ASN A 882 26.90 -28.18 -18.77
N ASN A 883 27.38 -27.39 -19.75
CA ASN A 883 27.86 -26.02 -19.53
C ASN A 883 26.90 -24.95 -20.10
N THR A 884 26.14 -25.26 -21.17
CA THR A 884 25.19 -24.31 -21.77
C THR A 884 24.23 -23.69 -20.74
N SER A 885 23.89 -22.41 -20.92
CA SER A 885 22.93 -21.70 -20.07
C SER A 885 21.49 -22.22 -20.17
N ALA A 886 21.25 -23.19 -21.07
CA ALA A 886 19.97 -23.86 -21.29
C ALA A 886 18.80 -22.86 -21.46
N ASN A 887 19.08 -21.72 -22.12
CA ASN A 887 18.11 -20.64 -22.28
C ASN A 887 17.02 -20.99 -23.29
N THR A 888 16.01 -21.75 -22.84
CA THR A 888 14.87 -22.23 -23.63
C THR A 888 13.90 -21.12 -24.10
N TYR A 889 14.29 -19.85 -24.04
CA TYR A 889 13.60 -18.73 -24.70
C TYR A 889 14.26 -18.33 -26.03
N GLN A 890 15.43 -18.88 -26.38
CA GLN A 890 16.14 -18.59 -27.65
C GLN A 890 15.75 -19.54 -28.80
N THR A 891 14.84 -20.49 -28.56
CA THR A 891 14.21 -21.38 -29.55
C THR A 891 12.70 -21.45 -29.25
N GLU A 892 11.86 -21.48 -30.29
CA GLU A 892 10.41 -21.61 -30.14
C GLU A 892 9.91 -23.08 -30.19
N ASP A 893 10.75 -24.01 -30.67
CA ASP A 893 10.47 -25.45 -30.73
C ASP A 893 11.34 -26.28 -29.75
N ASP A 894 10.85 -27.47 -29.36
CA ASP A 894 11.50 -28.56 -28.60
C ASP A 894 12.03 -28.31 -27.16
N THR A 895 11.14 -28.06 -26.18
CA THR A 895 11.53 -27.87 -24.76
C THR A 895 11.65 -29.15 -23.90
N GLU A 896 10.82 -30.17 -24.11
CA GLU A 896 10.86 -31.40 -23.28
C GLU A 896 12.17 -32.19 -23.47
N TYR A 897 12.71 -32.15 -24.69
CA TYR A 897 14.02 -32.68 -25.08
C TYR A 897 15.17 -32.15 -24.19
N ALA A 898 15.10 -30.89 -23.75
CA ALA A 898 16.12 -30.28 -22.90
C ALA A 898 16.00 -30.71 -21.42
N LEU A 899 14.78 -30.83 -20.87
CA LEU A 899 14.60 -31.19 -19.45
C LEU A 899 14.99 -32.64 -19.16
N GLY A 900 14.67 -33.58 -20.06
CA GLY A 900 15.08 -34.98 -19.93
C GLY A 900 16.60 -35.13 -19.84
N LYS A 901 17.34 -34.37 -20.65
CA LYS A 901 18.81 -34.37 -20.67
C LYS A 901 19.45 -33.85 -19.38
N LEU A 902 18.80 -32.95 -18.63
CA LEU A 902 19.36 -32.36 -17.41
C LEU A 902 19.34 -33.32 -16.21
N LEU A 903 18.32 -34.18 -16.10
CA LEU A 903 18.27 -35.23 -15.08
C LEU A 903 19.17 -36.43 -15.45
N GLU A 904 19.27 -36.76 -16.74
CA GLU A 904 20.18 -37.80 -17.26
C GLU A 904 21.65 -37.54 -16.89
N PHE A 905 22.06 -36.27 -16.79
CA PHE A 905 23.40 -35.85 -16.37
C PHE A 905 23.48 -35.38 -14.89
N GLY A 906 22.52 -35.76 -14.05
CA GLY A 906 22.74 -35.88 -12.60
C GLY A 906 22.84 -34.58 -11.78
N ARG A 907 22.07 -33.53 -12.11
CA ARG A 907 22.08 -32.24 -11.39
C ARG A 907 20.82 -31.98 -10.54
N PRO A 908 20.67 -32.56 -9.33
CA PRO A 908 19.46 -32.42 -8.52
C PRO A 908 19.16 -30.97 -8.12
N ASN A 909 20.15 -30.15 -7.78
CA ASN A 909 19.90 -28.75 -7.37
C ASN A 909 19.28 -27.92 -8.51
N ALA A 910 19.75 -28.10 -9.75
CA ALA A 910 19.17 -27.43 -10.92
C ALA A 910 17.78 -27.98 -11.28
N ALA A 911 17.47 -29.22 -10.90
CA ALA A 911 16.12 -29.76 -10.97
C ALA A 911 15.20 -29.19 -9.87
N VAL A 912 15.68 -29.01 -8.64
CA VAL A 912 14.93 -28.35 -7.55
C VAL A 912 14.61 -26.89 -7.90
N GLU A 913 15.55 -26.15 -8.48
CA GLU A 913 15.29 -24.82 -9.04
C GLU A 913 14.30 -24.87 -10.24
N GLY A 914 14.44 -25.88 -11.11
CA GLY A 914 13.50 -26.13 -12.22
C GLY A 914 12.07 -26.42 -11.76
N PHE A 915 11.91 -27.20 -10.69
CA PHE A 915 10.61 -27.47 -10.06
C PHE A 915 10.08 -26.26 -9.31
N ALA A 916 10.91 -25.49 -8.60
CA ALA A 916 10.50 -24.23 -8.00
C ALA A 916 10.00 -23.23 -9.06
N ARG A 917 10.68 -23.15 -10.22
CA ARG A 917 10.25 -22.34 -11.38
C ARG A 917 8.93 -22.83 -11.97
N ASP A 918 8.71 -24.14 -12.08
CA ASP A 918 7.51 -24.68 -12.70
C ASP A 918 6.30 -24.61 -11.74
N LEU A 919 6.49 -24.82 -10.42
CA LEU A 919 5.54 -24.43 -9.36
C LEU A 919 5.16 -22.95 -9.47
N TYR A 920 6.14 -22.06 -9.57
CA TYR A 920 5.94 -20.61 -9.67
C TYR A 920 5.19 -20.22 -10.97
N LYS A 921 5.39 -20.98 -12.06
CA LYS A 921 4.59 -20.87 -13.30
C LYS A 921 3.24 -21.61 -13.23
N LYS A 922 2.84 -22.15 -12.08
CA LYS A 922 1.63 -22.95 -11.85
C LYS A 922 1.49 -24.15 -12.81
N LYS A 923 2.61 -24.79 -13.13
CA LYS A 923 2.64 -26.18 -13.59
C LYS A 923 2.80 -27.08 -12.36
N ASP A 924 2.00 -28.12 -12.26
CA ASP A 924 2.16 -29.12 -11.19
C ASP A 924 3.53 -29.81 -11.29
N ILE A 925 4.15 -30.06 -10.13
CA ILE A 925 5.43 -30.75 -10.01
C ILE A 925 5.25 -32.17 -9.45
N ASN A 926 6.29 -32.99 -9.60
CA ASN A 926 6.31 -34.34 -9.06
C ASN A 926 6.94 -34.35 -7.64
N PRO A 927 6.18 -34.65 -6.56
CA PRO A 927 6.69 -34.57 -5.18
C PRO A 927 7.63 -35.72 -4.79
N GLU A 928 7.60 -36.85 -5.51
CA GLU A 928 8.50 -37.99 -5.26
C GLU A 928 9.96 -37.60 -5.53
N LEU A 929 10.18 -36.79 -6.56
CA LEU A 929 11.47 -36.18 -6.92
C LEU A 929 11.94 -35.08 -5.94
N ALA A 930 11.21 -34.79 -4.87
CA ALA A 930 11.55 -33.75 -3.88
C ALA A 930 11.97 -34.30 -2.51
N CYS A 931 11.31 -35.32 -1.97
CA CYS A 931 11.64 -35.85 -0.63
C CYS A 931 13.03 -36.51 -0.56
N ASP A 932 13.45 -37.15 -1.65
CA ASP A 932 14.78 -37.77 -1.78
C ASP A 932 15.94 -36.77 -1.65
N ALA A 933 15.69 -35.47 -1.87
CA ALA A 933 16.72 -34.44 -1.79
C ALA A 933 17.11 -34.09 -0.33
N LEU A 934 16.17 -34.05 0.62
CA LEU A 934 16.45 -33.55 1.98
C LEU A 934 17.05 -34.61 2.91
N LEU A 935 16.64 -35.88 2.78
CA LEU A 935 17.11 -36.95 3.66
C LEU A 935 18.49 -37.49 3.25
N ALA A 936 18.95 -37.19 2.04
CA ALA A 936 20.35 -37.34 1.62
C ALA A 936 21.29 -36.35 2.36
N LEU A 937 20.77 -35.24 2.88
CA LEU A 937 21.56 -34.13 3.40
C LEU A 937 22.11 -34.42 4.80
N VAL A 938 21.27 -34.91 5.73
CA VAL A 938 21.64 -35.23 7.13
C VAL A 938 22.59 -36.44 7.24
N LYS A 939 22.77 -37.20 6.16
CA LYS A 939 23.59 -38.43 6.11
C LYS A 939 24.92 -38.29 5.35
N THR A 940 25.19 -37.13 4.76
CA THR A 940 26.42 -36.92 3.95
C THR A 940 27.53 -36.35 4.83
N GLU A 941 28.61 -37.11 5.02
CA GLU A 941 29.67 -36.77 6.00
C GLU A 941 30.50 -35.52 5.61
N GLU A 942 30.54 -35.15 4.32
CA GLU A 942 31.06 -33.84 3.87
C GLU A 942 30.13 -33.22 2.79
N PRO A 943 29.23 -32.29 3.15
CA PRO A 943 28.49 -31.48 2.18
C PRO A 943 29.30 -30.25 1.76
N THR A 944 29.41 -29.99 0.45
CA THR A 944 30.15 -28.84 -0.10
C THR A 944 29.35 -27.53 0.02
N GLY A 945 29.16 -27.07 1.25
CA GLY A 945 28.49 -25.80 1.59
C GLY A 945 27.87 -25.85 2.99
N ARG A 946 28.10 -24.82 3.82
CA ARG A 946 27.36 -24.64 5.07
C ARG A 946 25.92 -24.25 4.75
N ILE A 947 24.98 -24.95 5.35
CA ILE A 947 23.54 -24.63 5.29
C ILE A 947 23.19 -23.89 6.58
N ASP A 948 22.43 -22.81 6.47
CA ASP A 948 21.98 -22.02 7.62
C ASP A 948 20.83 -22.70 8.36
N SER A 949 20.77 -22.46 9.67
CA SER A 949 19.63 -22.69 10.56
C SER A 949 18.29 -22.21 9.98
N TYR A 950 18.31 -21.17 9.16
CA TYR A 950 17.13 -20.60 8.49
C TYR A 950 16.58 -21.44 7.32
N HIS A 951 17.41 -21.88 6.37
CA HIS A 951 16.94 -22.78 5.30
C HIS A 951 16.56 -24.15 5.86
N ILE A 952 17.25 -24.60 6.91
CA ILE A 952 16.83 -25.76 7.69
C ILE A 952 15.43 -25.51 8.23
N THR A 953 15.17 -24.46 9.03
CA THR A 953 13.82 -24.18 9.58
C THR A 953 12.75 -23.88 8.53
N LYS A 954 13.05 -23.43 7.30
CA LYS A 954 12.03 -23.20 6.23
C LYS A 954 11.81 -24.36 5.26
N ILE A 955 12.76 -25.26 4.97
CA ILE A 955 12.38 -26.53 4.28
C ILE A 955 11.82 -27.54 5.29
N ILE A 956 12.23 -27.49 6.57
CA ILE A 956 11.44 -28.04 7.69
C ILE A 956 10.01 -27.51 7.59
N LYS A 957 9.80 -26.20 7.45
CA LYS A 957 8.46 -25.63 7.28
C LYS A 957 7.77 -26.12 6.00
N ALA A 958 8.45 -26.22 4.86
CA ALA A 958 7.86 -26.75 3.63
C ALA A 958 7.51 -28.27 3.70
N LEU A 959 8.24 -29.04 4.52
CA LEU A 959 7.91 -30.44 4.83
C LEU A 959 6.85 -30.54 5.96
N GLN A 960 6.64 -29.47 6.75
CA GLN A 960 5.49 -29.29 7.65
C GLN A 960 4.24 -28.78 6.89
N GLU A 961 4.42 -28.11 5.74
CA GLU A 961 3.37 -27.46 4.93
C GLU A 961 2.88 -28.34 3.75
N ASN A 962 3.69 -29.25 3.18
CA ASN A 962 3.25 -30.18 2.11
C ASN A 962 2.73 -31.51 2.69
N THR A 963 1.51 -31.90 2.30
CA THR A 963 0.77 -33.06 2.85
C THR A 963 1.31 -34.45 2.47
N ALA A 964 2.36 -34.54 1.64
CA ALA A 964 2.96 -35.80 1.18
C ALA A 964 4.25 -36.23 1.93
N THR A 965 4.48 -35.76 3.17
CA THR A 965 5.85 -35.58 3.69
C THR A 965 6.12 -36.16 5.11
N ASP A 966 7.41 -36.27 5.49
CA ASP A 966 7.96 -36.93 6.70
C ASP A 966 8.61 -35.92 7.69
N GLN A 967 8.42 -36.12 9.00
CA GLN A 967 8.70 -35.15 10.09
C GLN A 967 9.73 -35.57 11.16
N ASP A 968 10.03 -36.87 11.31
CA ASP A 968 10.43 -37.46 12.61
C ASP A 968 11.92 -37.24 13.04
N LYS A 969 12.56 -36.15 12.60
CA LYS A 969 14.04 -36.01 12.61
C LYS A 969 14.57 -34.71 13.25
N LEU A 970 13.81 -34.11 14.17
CA LEU A 970 13.94 -32.66 14.47
C LEU A 970 14.38 -32.22 15.87
N PHE A 971 13.83 -32.79 16.94
CA PHE A 971 13.63 -32.08 18.22
C PHE A 971 14.71 -32.30 19.31
N HIS A 972 15.63 -33.25 19.14
CA HIS A 972 16.42 -33.80 20.26
C HIS A 972 17.69 -32.99 20.66
N ILE A 973 17.55 -31.75 21.18
CA ILE A 973 18.72 -30.88 21.47
C ILE A 973 18.76 -30.26 22.90
N GLU A 974 18.09 -29.13 23.18
CA GLU A 974 18.58 -28.13 24.16
C GLU A 974 18.26 -28.36 25.67
N TRP A 975 17.16 -29.04 25.96
CA TRP A 975 16.36 -29.02 27.22
C TRP A 975 17.03 -29.57 28.52
N ALA A 976 18.27 -29.20 28.85
CA ALA A 976 19.12 -30.00 29.78
C ALA A 976 19.42 -29.46 31.22
N TYR A 977 19.00 -28.27 31.70
CA TYR A 977 19.42 -27.71 33.02
C TYR A 977 18.41 -26.78 33.75
N VAL A 978 18.21 -26.88 35.09
CA VAL A 978 17.40 -26.01 36.04
C VAL A 978 17.52 -26.52 37.52
N SER A 979 17.40 -25.72 38.63
CA SER A 979 16.87 -26.22 39.96
C SER A 979 16.62 -25.32 41.24
N LEU A 980 17.20 -24.13 41.51
CA LEU A 980 17.84 -23.90 42.86
C LEU A 980 17.19 -23.17 44.11
N LEU A 981 17.21 -21.82 44.31
CA LEU A 981 17.30 -21.15 45.67
C LEU A 981 16.06 -20.33 46.26
N ASP A 982 16.31 -19.38 47.20
CA ASP A 982 15.41 -18.68 48.18
C ASP A 982 15.93 -17.25 48.50
N ARG A 983 15.10 -16.30 49.01
CA ARG A 983 15.35 -14.85 49.23
C ARG A 983 15.13 -14.35 50.65
N HIS A 984 14.43 -15.07 51.52
CA HIS A 984 14.33 -14.65 52.93
C HIS A 984 15.65 -14.92 53.71
N SER A 985 16.69 -15.33 52.98
CA SER A 985 18.12 -15.38 53.33
C SER A 985 18.87 -14.05 53.05
N ASP A 986 20.11 -13.92 53.54
CA ASP A 986 21.01 -12.79 53.21
C ASP A 986 21.37 -12.75 51.71
N GLY A 987 21.43 -13.94 51.10
CA GLY A 987 21.00 -14.07 49.73
C GLY A 987 19.48 -13.91 49.66
N SER A 988 19.01 -12.67 49.51
CA SER A 988 18.38 -12.27 48.25
C SER A 988 19.46 -12.62 47.23
N PRO A 989 19.40 -13.83 46.60
CA PRO A 989 20.58 -14.56 46.16
C PRO A 989 21.59 -13.66 45.49
N ILE A 990 22.73 -13.30 46.08
CA ILE A 990 23.46 -12.10 45.59
C ILE A 990 24.52 -12.41 44.52
N THR A 991 24.79 -13.69 44.25
CA THR A 991 25.21 -14.12 42.90
C THR A 991 24.03 -14.13 41.94
N LEU A 992 22.79 -14.11 42.45
CA LEU A 992 21.56 -14.46 41.79
C LEU A 992 20.21 -13.71 42.00
N GLU A 993 19.85 -12.44 42.27
CA GLU A 993 20.30 -11.09 42.68
C GLU A 993 21.80 -10.66 42.78
N ASN A 994 22.77 -11.23 42.09
CA ASN A 994 23.03 -10.91 40.69
C ASN A 994 22.18 -11.81 39.78
N ARG A 995 22.64 -12.77 38.96
CA ARG A 995 21.86 -13.86 38.28
C ARG A 995 20.30 -13.61 38.05
N LEU A 996 19.32 -13.56 38.99
CA LEU A 996 17.97 -12.89 38.83
C LEU A 996 17.97 -11.41 38.33
N ALA A 997 19.14 -10.82 38.18
CA ALA A 997 19.48 -9.46 37.79
C ALA A 997 20.80 -9.41 36.96
N SER A 998 21.44 -10.56 36.64
CA SER A 998 22.66 -10.64 35.80
C SER A 998 22.93 -11.97 35.01
N ASP A 999 22.03 -12.96 35.06
CA ASP A 999 22.02 -14.27 34.34
C ASP A 999 20.65 -14.92 34.70
N PRO A 1000 19.60 -14.62 33.93
CA PRO A 1000 18.23 -15.00 34.27
C PRO A 1000 17.94 -16.49 34.06
N GLY A 1001 18.89 -17.29 33.59
CA GLY A 1001 18.72 -18.73 33.50
C GLY A 1001 18.22 -19.32 34.82
N PHE A 1002 18.61 -18.69 35.92
CA PHE A 1002 18.12 -18.95 37.28
C PHE A 1002 16.71 -18.38 37.61
N PHE A 1003 16.35 -17.19 37.13
CA PHE A 1003 15.04 -16.56 37.38
C PHE A 1003 13.91 -17.50 36.99
N CYS A 1004 14.08 -18.10 35.83
CA CYS A 1004 13.12 -18.96 35.18
C CYS A 1004 12.95 -20.30 35.91
N GLU A 1005 14.01 -20.81 36.57
CA GLU A 1005 13.96 -22.03 37.42
C GLU A 1005 12.97 -21.90 38.57
N LEU A 1006 12.92 -20.72 39.17
CA LEU A 1006 12.16 -20.43 40.39
C LEU A 1006 10.70 -20.21 40.07
N ILE A 1007 10.44 -19.45 39.00
CA ILE A 1007 9.11 -19.30 38.41
C ILE A 1007 8.48 -20.66 38.11
N GLN A 1008 9.25 -21.59 37.51
CA GLN A 1008 8.84 -22.98 37.24
C GLN A 1008 8.59 -23.83 38.49
N LEU A 1009 9.08 -23.39 39.65
CA LEU A 1009 9.04 -24.12 40.92
C LEU A 1009 7.86 -23.67 41.80
N ILE A 1010 7.52 -22.38 41.73
CA ILE A 1010 6.46 -21.70 42.49
C ILE A 1010 5.10 -21.89 41.82
N TYR A 1011 5.06 -21.53 40.54
CA TYR A 1011 3.85 -21.46 39.75
C TYR A 1011 3.76 -22.72 38.89
N ARG A 1012 2.54 -23.12 38.56
CA ARG A 1012 2.32 -24.16 37.56
C ARG A 1012 2.49 -23.54 36.17
N ALA A 1013 2.93 -24.35 35.22
CA ALA A 1013 2.81 -23.98 33.81
C ALA A 1013 1.31 -23.77 33.50
N LYS A 1014 1.02 -22.93 32.49
CA LYS A 1014 -0.33 -22.73 31.97
C LYS A 1014 -0.99 -24.10 31.72
N ASP A 1015 -2.25 -24.22 32.13
CA ASP A 1015 -3.12 -25.39 31.87
C ASP A 1015 -2.74 -26.75 32.51
N ALA A 1016 -1.85 -26.77 33.51
CA ALA A 1016 -1.49 -28.00 34.23
C ALA A 1016 -2.54 -28.45 35.29
N GLU A 1017 -2.95 -29.74 35.22
CA GLU A 1017 -3.84 -30.42 36.18
C GLU A 1017 -3.40 -30.28 37.66
N PRO A 1018 -4.33 -30.14 38.62
CA PRO A 1018 -4.01 -29.79 40.00
C PRO A 1018 -3.51 -30.97 40.86
N GLU A 1019 -2.29 -31.46 40.61
CA GLU A 1019 -1.61 -32.39 41.52
C GLU A 1019 -1.36 -31.78 42.92
N GLU A 1020 -1.59 -32.58 43.96
CA GLU A 1020 -1.07 -32.40 45.33
C GLU A 1020 0.46 -32.58 45.29
N PRO A 1021 1.28 -31.51 45.42
CA PRO A 1021 2.72 -31.66 45.30
C PRO A 1021 3.28 -32.34 46.56
N SER A 1022 4.27 -33.21 46.38
CA SER A 1022 4.93 -33.87 47.51
C SER A 1022 5.49 -32.84 48.50
N GLU A 1023 5.59 -33.21 49.78
CA GLU A 1023 6.06 -32.34 50.86
C GLU A 1023 7.42 -31.68 50.54
N GLN A 1024 8.29 -32.40 49.81
CA GLN A 1024 9.58 -31.92 49.32
C GLN A 1024 9.44 -30.90 48.17
N ARG A 1025 8.52 -31.12 47.21
CA ARG A 1025 8.24 -30.19 46.10
C ARG A 1025 7.52 -28.92 46.59
N ARG A 1026 6.63 -29.04 47.59
CA ARG A 1026 6.01 -27.90 48.31
C ARG A 1026 7.04 -27.01 49.01
N ASN A 1027 8.01 -27.59 49.71
CA ASN A 1027 9.05 -26.80 50.38
C ASN A 1027 9.95 -26.06 49.37
N MET A 1028 10.31 -26.71 48.26
CA MET A 1028 11.03 -26.05 47.16
C MET A 1028 10.24 -24.86 46.57
N ALA A 1029 8.95 -25.06 46.28
CA ALA A 1029 8.06 -24.01 45.78
C ALA A 1029 7.91 -22.83 46.77
N SER A 1030 7.72 -23.12 48.06
CA SER A 1030 7.49 -22.10 49.09
C SER A 1030 8.73 -21.24 49.36
N ASN A 1031 9.93 -21.82 49.26
CA ASN A 1031 11.19 -21.07 49.34
C ASN A 1031 11.31 -20.11 48.15
N ALA A 1032 11.12 -20.61 46.93
CA ALA A 1032 11.17 -19.78 45.72
C ALA A 1032 10.09 -18.67 45.72
N TYR A 1033 8.92 -18.86 46.37
CA TYR A 1033 7.88 -17.83 46.45
C TYR A 1033 8.24 -16.66 47.40
N HIS A 1034 8.91 -16.95 48.52
CA HIS A 1034 9.52 -15.90 49.34
C HIS A 1034 10.55 -15.08 48.52
N LEU A 1035 11.12 -15.72 47.50
CA LEU A 1035 11.95 -15.14 46.43
C LEU A 1035 11.19 -14.54 45.24
N LEU A 1036 9.89 -14.27 45.33
CA LEU A 1036 9.28 -13.24 44.47
C LEU A 1036 8.62 -12.11 45.28
N SER A 1037 8.51 -12.24 46.61
CA SER A 1037 7.77 -11.27 47.44
C SER A 1037 8.54 -10.07 48.03
N SER A 1038 9.88 -10.06 48.09
CA SER A 1038 10.63 -9.03 48.86
C SER A 1038 11.81 -8.31 48.18
N TRP A 1039 11.94 -8.44 46.85
CA TRP A 1039 13.00 -7.79 46.05
C TRP A 1039 12.65 -6.34 45.73
N ARG A 1040 13.69 -5.51 45.65
CA ARG A 1040 13.61 -4.06 45.41
C ARG A 1040 14.80 -3.53 44.60
N VAL A 1041 15.70 -4.42 44.18
CA VAL A 1041 16.91 -4.10 43.41
C VAL A 1041 16.53 -4.28 41.94
N VAL A 1042 16.62 -3.23 41.14
CA VAL A 1042 16.34 -3.37 39.70
C VAL A 1042 17.47 -4.19 39.06
N PRO A 1043 17.19 -5.06 38.05
CA PRO A 1043 18.25 -5.71 37.28
C PRO A 1043 19.29 -4.72 36.76
N GLY A 1044 20.54 -5.15 36.61
CA GLY A 1044 21.64 -4.23 36.24
C GLY A 1044 22.03 -3.17 37.30
N THR A 1045 21.36 -3.05 38.45
CA THR A 1045 21.90 -2.27 39.57
C THR A 1045 23.11 -2.98 40.19
N ARG A 1046 24.26 -2.31 40.19
CA ARG A 1046 25.53 -2.74 40.78
C ARG A 1046 25.47 -2.73 42.31
N ALA A 1047 26.40 -3.45 42.95
CA ALA A 1047 26.46 -3.64 44.40
C ALA A 1047 26.78 -2.36 45.22
N ASP A 1048 27.10 -1.25 44.57
CA ASP A 1048 27.27 0.09 45.16
C ASP A 1048 26.04 1.00 44.99
N GLY A 1049 25.03 0.57 44.22
CA GLY A 1049 23.82 1.31 43.92
C GLY A 1049 23.83 2.07 42.58
N GLU A 1050 24.91 2.00 41.79
CA GLU A 1050 24.91 2.54 40.42
C GLU A 1050 24.10 1.62 39.47
N PHE A 1051 23.33 2.20 38.55
CA PHE A 1051 22.57 1.43 37.55
C PHE A 1051 23.37 1.28 36.25
N GLU A 1052 23.62 0.04 35.82
CA GLU A 1052 24.31 -0.28 34.57
C GLU A 1052 23.30 -0.75 33.50
N PRO A 1053 23.01 0.08 32.47
CA PRO A 1053 21.90 -0.21 31.55
C PRO A 1053 22.12 -1.44 30.65
N ASP A 1054 23.37 -1.69 30.24
CA ASP A 1054 23.72 -2.84 29.42
C ASP A 1054 23.52 -4.16 30.19
N ALA A 1055 23.83 -4.15 31.50
CA ALA A 1055 23.64 -5.30 32.39
C ALA A 1055 22.15 -5.62 32.60
N PHE A 1056 21.28 -4.60 32.72
CA PHE A 1056 19.83 -4.79 32.73
C PHE A 1056 19.31 -5.39 31.40
N THR A 1057 19.85 -4.93 30.27
CA THR A 1057 19.36 -5.33 28.93
C THR A 1057 19.75 -6.77 28.58
N GLY A 1058 21.01 -7.14 28.84
CA GLY A 1058 21.47 -8.52 28.73
C GLY A 1058 20.70 -9.43 29.69
N TRP A 1059 20.48 -8.97 30.93
CA TRP A 1059 19.71 -9.73 31.91
C TRP A 1059 18.28 -10.05 31.45
N LEU A 1060 17.61 -9.12 30.79
CA LEU A 1060 16.20 -9.32 30.44
C LEU A 1060 16.02 -10.26 29.23
N THR A 1061 16.98 -10.28 28.30
CA THR A 1061 16.90 -11.04 27.05
C THR A 1061 16.98 -12.55 27.30
N ASP A 1062 18.02 -12.97 28.03
CA ASP A 1062 18.26 -14.37 28.43
C ASP A 1062 17.08 -14.94 29.29
N MET A 1063 16.19 -14.08 29.81
CA MET A 1063 15.10 -14.44 30.73
C MET A 1063 13.90 -14.96 29.96
N GLU A 1064 13.49 -14.16 28.98
CA GLU A 1064 12.33 -14.40 28.13
C GLU A 1064 12.46 -15.73 27.39
N GLU A 1065 13.66 -16.07 26.93
CA GLU A 1065 13.96 -17.34 26.24
C GLU A 1065 13.58 -18.57 27.10
N ILE A 1066 13.75 -18.49 28.42
CA ILE A 1066 13.65 -19.65 29.33
C ILE A 1066 12.28 -19.74 30.02
N VAL A 1067 11.58 -18.63 30.31
CA VAL A 1067 10.18 -18.68 30.80
C VAL A 1067 9.16 -18.96 29.69
N ASN A 1068 9.48 -18.62 28.43
CA ASN A 1068 8.66 -19.05 27.30
C ASN A 1068 8.77 -20.56 27.08
N ALA A 1069 10.00 -21.10 27.02
CA ALA A 1069 10.25 -22.53 26.85
C ALA A 1069 9.64 -23.43 27.94
N SER A 1070 9.31 -22.87 29.12
CA SER A 1070 8.70 -23.60 30.24
C SER A 1070 7.20 -23.36 30.44
N GLY A 1071 6.59 -22.37 29.76
CA GLY A 1071 5.17 -22.06 29.90
C GLY A 1071 4.80 -21.19 31.11
N HIS A 1072 5.67 -20.27 31.53
CA HIS A 1072 5.50 -19.42 32.72
C HIS A 1072 5.76 -17.91 32.50
N TYR A 1073 5.78 -17.44 31.25
CA TYR A 1073 6.10 -16.04 30.89
C TYR A 1073 5.31 -14.97 31.66
N ASP A 1074 3.99 -15.14 31.80
CA ASP A 1074 3.12 -14.13 32.42
C ASP A 1074 3.49 -13.84 33.89
N VAL A 1075 3.63 -14.91 34.69
CA VAL A 1075 3.99 -14.79 36.11
C VAL A 1075 5.43 -14.31 36.31
N ALA A 1076 6.33 -14.57 35.34
CA ALA A 1076 7.68 -14.03 35.35
C ALA A 1076 7.68 -12.50 35.21
N MET A 1077 6.98 -12.00 34.19
CA MET A 1077 6.89 -10.57 33.91
C MET A 1077 6.18 -9.79 35.03
N ILE A 1078 5.10 -10.32 35.61
CA ILE A 1078 4.39 -9.67 36.74
C ILE A 1078 5.33 -9.45 37.94
N GLN A 1079 6.16 -10.44 38.28
CA GLN A 1079 7.03 -10.37 39.46
C GLN A 1079 8.29 -9.50 39.23
N LEU A 1080 8.72 -9.33 37.99
CA LEU A 1080 9.67 -8.29 37.61
C LEU A 1080 9.05 -6.88 37.75
N GLY A 1081 7.79 -6.72 37.32
CA GLY A 1081 7.09 -5.44 37.26
C GLY A 1081 6.92 -4.74 38.60
N ASP A 1082 6.48 -5.47 39.63
CA ASP A 1082 6.29 -4.92 41.00
C ASP A 1082 7.58 -4.28 41.54
N VAL A 1083 8.74 -4.85 41.18
CA VAL A 1083 10.07 -4.35 41.59
C VAL A 1083 10.51 -3.10 40.83
N LEU A 1084 10.13 -2.94 39.54
CA LEU A 1084 10.48 -1.76 38.74
C LEU A 1084 9.89 -0.45 39.28
N VAL A 1085 8.96 -0.48 40.24
CA VAL A 1085 8.48 0.71 40.98
C VAL A 1085 9.60 1.40 41.77
N ASN A 1086 10.71 0.71 42.03
CA ASN A 1086 11.93 1.25 42.66
C ASN A 1086 12.96 1.77 41.63
N SER A 1087 12.57 1.99 40.37
CA SER A 1087 13.47 2.46 39.30
C SER A 1087 14.21 3.76 39.65
N PRO A 1088 15.51 3.88 39.31
CA PRO A 1088 16.23 5.14 39.40
C PRO A 1088 15.71 6.16 38.37
N GLU A 1089 15.89 7.45 38.67
CA GLU A 1089 15.63 8.56 37.75
C GLU A 1089 16.65 8.58 36.60
N GLY A 1090 16.22 9.05 35.42
CA GLY A 1090 17.04 9.08 34.21
C GLY A 1090 17.90 10.34 34.06
N PRO A 1091 19.02 10.29 33.31
CA PRO A 1091 19.86 11.45 33.01
C PRO A 1091 19.20 12.46 32.07
N ASP A 1092 18.10 12.06 31.44
CA ASP A 1092 17.20 12.86 30.60
C ASP A 1092 16.19 13.71 31.42
N GLY A 1093 16.09 13.46 32.74
CA GLY A 1093 15.12 14.10 33.62
C GLY A 1093 13.77 13.37 33.72
N LEU A 1094 13.64 12.16 33.14
CA LEU A 1094 12.52 11.29 33.46
C LEU A 1094 12.67 10.71 34.87
N TRP A 1095 11.53 10.46 35.51
CA TRP A 1095 11.45 9.84 36.84
C TRP A 1095 11.78 8.33 36.83
N ILE A 1096 12.10 7.78 35.66
CA ILE A 1096 12.45 6.38 35.38
C ILE A 1096 13.57 6.38 34.33
N HIS A 1097 14.59 5.55 34.52
CA HIS A 1097 15.73 5.49 33.61
C HIS A 1097 15.34 4.96 32.20
N PRO A 1098 15.79 5.59 31.10
CA PRO A 1098 15.38 5.27 29.72
C PRO A 1098 15.35 3.80 29.35
N VAL A 1099 16.41 3.04 29.65
CA VAL A 1099 16.50 1.60 29.32
C VAL A 1099 15.45 0.74 30.06
N ILE A 1100 14.97 1.17 31.23
CA ILE A 1100 13.87 0.50 31.93
C ILE A 1100 12.53 0.89 31.28
N ALA A 1101 12.34 2.17 30.95
CA ALA A 1101 11.14 2.66 30.27
C ALA A 1101 10.96 2.00 28.89
N GLU A 1102 12.04 1.85 28.12
CA GLU A 1102 12.12 1.10 26.87
C GLU A 1102 11.68 -0.36 27.08
N ALA A 1103 12.27 -1.03 28.07
CA ALA A 1103 11.93 -2.42 28.38
C ALA A 1103 10.49 -2.63 28.87
N MET A 1104 9.88 -1.61 29.48
CA MET A 1104 8.45 -1.60 29.81
C MET A 1104 7.56 -1.24 28.62
N ASN A 1105 8.08 -0.51 27.63
CA ASN A 1105 7.34 -0.12 26.42
C ASN A 1105 7.22 -1.24 25.38
N LYS A 1106 8.17 -2.19 25.35
CA LYS A 1106 8.10 -3.41 24.52
C LYS A 1106 6.72 -4.07 24.55
N ARG A 1107 6.16 -4.36 23.37
CA ARG A 1107 4.80 -4.85 23.13
C ARG A 1107 4.41 -6.02 24.04
N GLU A 1108 5.19 -7.08 23.96
CA GLU A 1108 4.96 -8.43 24.48
C GLU A 1108 4.83 -8.46 26.02
N ARG A 1109 5.38 -7.43 26.67
CA ARG A 1109 5.53 -7.34 28.13
C ARG A 1109 4.32 -6.66 28.80
N SER A 1110 3.10 -7.01 28.40
CA SER A 1110 1.86 -6.57 29.07
C SER A 1110 1.86 -6.93 30.56
N SER A 1111 2.12 -8.20 30.85
CA SER A 1111 2.29 -8.76 32.20
C SER A 1111 3.33 -7.99 33.06
N LEU A 1112 4.33 -7.34 32.45
CA LEU A 1112 5.32 -6.50 33.16
C LEU A 1112 4.72 -5.18 33.63
N ARG A 1113 3.87 -4.57 32.79
CA ARG A 1113 3.16 -3.32 33.08
C ARG A 1113 2.05 -3.52 34.12
N ASP A 1114 1.43 -4.70 34.15
CA ASP A 1114 0.44 -5.08 35.17
C ASP A 1114 1.08 -5.30 36.55
N GLY A 1115 2.23 -5.98 36.58
CA GLY A 1115 3.05 -6.09 37.79
C GLY A 1115 3.45 -4.72 38.35
N TYR A 1116 3.91 -3.83 37.48
CA TYR A 1116 4.29 -2.46 37.85
C TYR A 1116 3.11 -1.62 38.38
N SER A 1117 1.93 -1.74 37.75
CA SER A 1117 0.70 -1.10 38.23
C SER A 1117 0.33 -1.58 39.63
N THR A 1118 0.44 -2.89 39.86
CA THR A 1118 0.22 -3.53 41.17
C THR A 1118 1.19 -3.00 42.22
N GLY A 1119 2.48 -2.91 41.86
CA GLY A 1119 3.53 -2.34 42.72
C GLY A 1119 3.29 -0.88 43.10
N ILE A 1120 2.71 -0.05 42.21
CA ILE A 1120 2.35 1.33 42.55
C ILE A 1120 1.36 1.37 43.72
N TYR A 1121 0.31 0.54 43.72
CA TYR A 1121 -0.64 0.49 44.84
C TYR A 1121 0.00 -0.08 46.11
N ASN A 1122 0.82 -1.14 45.96
CA ASN A 1122 1.57 -1.73 47.08
C ASN A 1122 2.50 -0.71 47.75
N SER A 1123 3.15 0.16 46.97
CA SER A 1123 4.07 1.20 47.46
C SER A 1123 3.41 2.27 48.34
N ARG A 1124 2.10 2.50 48.18
CA ARG A 1124 1.33 3.51 48.94
C ARG A 1124 1.17 3.14 50.42
N GLY A 1125 1.08 1.84 50.72
CA GLY A 1125 0.90 1.33 52.07
C GLY A 1125 -0.38 1.80 52.78
N VAL A 1126 -0.39 1.63 54.11
CA VAL A 1126 -1.52 2.04 54.97
C VAL A 1126 -1.55 3.56 55.09
N HIS A 1127 -2.65 4.17 54.69
CA HIS A 1127 -2.87 5.62 54.69
C HIS A 1127 -4.25 5.96 55.26
N THR A 1128 -4.46 7.24 55.61
CA THR A 1128 -5.76 7.75 56.08
C THR A 1128 -6.53 8.33 54.90
N VAL A 1129 -7.81 7.98 54.77
CA VAL A 1129 -8.73 8.52 53.74
C VAL A 1129 -9.15 9.95 54.09
N ASP A 1130 -9.01 10.88 53.16
CA ASP A 1130 -9.54 12.26 53.24
C ASP A 1130 -10.94 12.30 52.62
N PRO A 1131 -12.02 12.70 53.34
CA PRO A 1131 -13.36 12.81 52.78
C PRO A 1131 -13.51 13.74 51.56
N GLU A 1132 -12.60 14.68 51.34
CA GLU A 1132 -12.56 15.54 50.14
C GLU A 1132 -11.76 14.93 48.97
N ALA A 1133 -11.16 13.75 49.17
CA ALA A 1133 -10.37 12.97 48.22
C ALA A 1133 -9.22 13.73 47.53
N LYS A 1134 -8.60 14.66 48.26
CA LYS A 1134 -7.44 15.43 47.77
C LYS A 1134 -6.20 14.55 47.51
N PRO A 1135 -5.84 13.57 48.38
CA PRO A 1135 -4.68 12.70 48.12
C PRO A 1135 -4.83 11.88 46.85
N GLU A 1136 -6.02 11.32 46.60
CA GLU A 1136 -6.31 10.47 45.45
C GLU A 1136 -6.30 11.28 44.16
N ARG A 1137 -6.91 12.47 44.16
CA ARG A 1137 -6.83 13.41 43.03
C ARG A 1137 -5.40 13.87 42.74
N ALA A 1138 -4.59 14.12 43.78
CA ALA A 1138 -3.19 14.47 43.61
C ALA A 1138 -2.33 13.31 43.07
N LEU A 1139 -2.66 12.05 43.44
CA LEU A 1139 -2.03 10.87 42.87
C LEU A 1139 -2.45 10.65 41.41
N ALA A 1140 -3.74 10.79 41.08
CA ALA A 1140 -4.22 10.71 39.71
C ALA A 1140 -3.53 11.72 38.80
N GLU A 1141 -3.46 12.99 39.23
CA GLU A 1141 -2.79 14.04 38.47
C GLU A 1141 -1.27 13.82 38.35
N LYS A 1142 -0.61 13.34 39.41
CA LYS A 1142 0.81 12.93 39.36
C LYS A 1142 1.04 11.83 38.32
N TYR A 1143 0.17 10.81 38.25
CA TYR A 1143 0.36 9.70 37.30
C TYR A 1143 -0.04 10.08 35.87
N ARG A 1144 -1.00 10.99 35.67
CA ARG A 1144 -1.30 11.62 34.38
C ARG A 1144 -0.09 12.38 33.83
N GLN A 1145 0.46 13.31 34.61
CA GLN A 1145 1.67 14.06 34.22
C GLN A 1145 2.86 13.12 33.94
N ARG A 1146 3.04 12.06 34.74
CA ARG A 1146 4.05 11.02 34.46
C ARG A 1146 3.80 10.25 33.16
N ALA A 1147 2.55 9.98 32.80
CA ALA A 1147 2.19 9.35 31.54
C ALA A 1147 2.57 10.24 30.34
N ASP A 1148 2.19 11.52 30.40
CA ASP A 1148 2.48 12.46 29.31
C ASP A 1148 3.98 12.71 29.14
N HIS A 1149 4.75 12.76 30.24
CA HIS A 1149 6.22 12.86 30.16
C HIS A 1149 6.85 11.65 29.44
N VAL A 1150 6.42 10.42 29.74
CA VAL A 1150 7.01 9.22 29.12
C VAL A 1150 6.49 8.98 27.70
N GLU A 1151 5.24 9.35 27.39
CA GLU A 1151 4.73 9.32 26.01
C GLU A 1151 5.46 10.31 25.10
N ASN A 1152 5.72 11.52 25.58
CA ASN A 1152 6.47 12.53 24.82
C ASN A 1152 7.94 12.10 24.59
N ALA A 1153 8.45 11.14 25.37
CA ALA A 1153 9.73 10.46 25.17
C ALA A 1153 9.65 9.19 24.29
N GLY A 1154 8.45 8.78 23.86
CA GLY A 1154 8.20 7.62 22.99
C GLY A 1154 7.60 6.39 23.69
N TYR A 1155 7.53 6.36 25.02
CA TYR A 1155 7.13 5.19 25.80
C TYR A 1155 5.60 5.07 25.95
N HIS A 1156 4.88 4.99 24.83
CA HIS A 1156 3.40 5.01 24.78
C HIS A 1156 2.72 3.87 25.57
N ARG A 1157 3.21 2.62 25.52
CA ARG A 1157 2.57 1.51 26.28
C ARG A 1157 2.74 1.70 27.80
N LEU A 1158 3.85 2.30 28.23
CA LEU A 1158 4.06 2.71 29.62
C LEU A 1158 3.13 3.89 29.99
N ALA A 1159 2.91 4.84 29.09
CA ALA A 1159 1.98 5.94 29.30
C ALA A 1159 0.53 5.46 29.47
N THR A 1160 0.05 4.55 28.62
CA THR A 1160 -1.28 3.91 28.74
C THR A 1160 -1.47 3.26 30.12
N THR A 1161 -0.45 2.57 30.61
CA THR A 1161 -0.44 1.96 31.95
C THR A 1161 -0.58 3.00 33.06
N LEU A 1162 0.17 4.10 32.96
CA LEU A 1162 0.14 5.20 33.94
C LEU A 1162 -1.19 5.98 33.91
N ARG A 1163 -1.85 6.08 32.75
CA ARG A 1163 -3.23 6.60 32.62
C ARG A 1163 -4.24 5.68 33.33
N GLY A 1164 -4.20 4.37 33.07
CA GLY A 1164 -5.02 3.39 33.79
C GLY A 1164 -4.83 3.45 35.32
N VAL A 1165 -3.60 3.66 35.78
CA VAL A 1165 -3.28 3.90 37.20
C VAL A 1165 -3.94 5.20 37.71
N ALA A 1166 -3.84 6.30 36.96
CA ALA A 1166 -4.45 7.57 37.31
C ALA A 1166 -5.99 7.48 37.39
N ASP A 1167 -6.63 6.76 36.47
CA ASP A 1167 -8.10 6.65 36.44
C ASP A 1167 -8.65 5.69 37.50
N SER A 1168 -7.84 4.72 37.96
CA SER A 1168 -8.13 4.01 39.20
C SER A 1168 -8.15 4.95 40.42
N TYR A 1169 -7.19 5.88 40.53
CA TYR A 1169 -7.20 6.90 41.59
C TYR A 1169 -8.35 7.92 41.44
N ASN A 1170 -8.75 8.28 40.21
CA ASN A 1170 -9.95 9.10 39.98
C ASN A 1170 -11.21 8.38 40.50
N ARG A 1171 -11.39 7.10 40.15
CA ARG A 1171 -12.52 6.27 40.63
C ARG A 1171 -12.49 6.05 42.15
N GLU A 1172 -11.31 5.91 42.76
CA GLU A 1172 -11.18 5.89 44.23
C GLU A 1172 -11.62 7.23 44.84
N ALA A 1173 -11.18 8.35 44.28
CA ALA A 1173 -11.52 9.69 44.77
C ALA A 1173 -13.04 9.96 44.76
N GLU A 1174 -13.71 9.65 43.64
CA GLU A 1174 -15.16 9.77 43.55
C GLU A 1174 -15.90 8.86 44.52
N ARG A 1175 -15.42 7.62 44.71
CA ARG A 1175 -15.99 6.64 45.65
C ARG A 1175 -15.84 7.07 47.11
N ILE A 1176 -14.80 7.83 47.44
CA ILE A 1176 -14.64 8.47 48.75
C ILE A 1176 -15.65 9.61 48.91
N ILE A 1177 -15.76 10.49 47.91
CA ILE A 1177 -16.69 11.62 47.93
C ILE A 1177 -18.16 11.17 48.03
N SER A 1178 -18.56 10.13 47.28
CA SER A 1178 -19.92 9.58 47.34
C SER A 1178 -20.25 8.88 48.68
N ARG A 1179 -19.22 8.47 49.44
CA ARG A 1179 -19.35 7.94 50.81
C ARG A 1179 -19.29 9.01 51.91
N GLY A 1180 -18.65 10.15 51.66
CA GLY A 1180 -18.45 11.23 52.64
C GLY A 1180 -19.73 11.87 53.20
N GLY A 1181 -20.90 11.54 52.65
CA GLY A 1181 -22.21 11.96 53.17
C GLY A 1181 -22.75 11.14 54.35
N VAL A 1182 -22.12 10.03 54.74
CA VAL A 1182 -22.57 9.18 55.86
C VAL A 1182 -21.43 8.96 56.87
N PRO A 1183 -21.60 9.31 58.16
CA PRO A 1183 -20.58 9.05 59.18
C PRO A 1183 -20.49 7.56 59.52
N HIS A 1184 -19.26 7.08 59.69
CA HIS A 1184 -18.93 5.79 60.31
C HIS A 1184 -18.75 5.93 61.84
#